data_AF-A0A6M4PIU2-F1
#
_entry.id   AF-A0A6M4PIU2-F1
#
_cell.length_a   1.000
_cell.length_b   1.000
_cell.length_c   1.000
_cell.angle_alpha   90.00
_cell.angle_beta   90.00
_cell.angle_gamma   90.00
#
_symmetry.space_group_name_H-M   'P 1'
#
loop_
_entity.id
_entity.type
_entity.pdbx_description
1 polymer ?
#
loop_
_entity_poly.entity_id
_entity_poly.type
_entity_poly.pdbx_seq_one_letter_code
_entity_poly.pdbx_strand_id
1 'polypeptide(L)'
;MTGTGGSTAYTAGPLLLGVRHHGPGSARAVRAALDAARPAAVLIEGPPEADTLIPLAADPGLRPPVALLAHAVDEPGCSAFWPFAEFSPEWVALRWALDEGVPARFIDLPATHTLAWQKEADESGDGGADGDDGLDGDDGYDGDSAAEPGPEPGLGPDPVPRPGPGDRVRVDPLAVLAEAAGYDDPERWWEDVVEHRGPGAGDPFAPFAAVAEAMEALRERYGAGGRPRDLVREAHMRLRLRDARKEFGDAVAVVCGAWHVPALRERTAVTADRALLKGLPRTRADLTWVPWTHRRLARSGGYGAGIDSPGWYGHLFRAPDRPVERWLTKVARLLREEDRIVSSAHVIEAVRLAETLAALRGRPLPGLGETTDAVRAVLCDGSDVPLALVHDRLVVGDVLGEVPESAPAVPLQRDLARRQRSLRLKPDALERELELDLRGDTDAGRSRLLHRLRLLGVDWGEPVRSRGSTGTFRETWRLRWEPELSVRVAEAGVWGTTVHAAARAKAEADATGARALADVTGVAEQCLLAGLPDALPVVMRVLADRAALDTDVGHLAQALPALVRSLRYGDVRGTDTGALAEVAAGLAERVFVGLPPACVALDTDAAEEMRGHVDAVHTAVGLLAESLTGAPTGEAGGGADVLTGTAASGPGEGTGVPAGTAGDDAQAPAGVGGYDAGAGAGAGAGAGAAVVAVDGDAATGPARGVGSPAAAATGAGAVGGAGGGGLRGRWRAVLRVLSLRDTVPGVIRGRAVRLLLDDGALESGEAARLMGLALSPGTPPAAAAAWVEGFAGGGSLLLVHDERLLALLDTWLTGVPADAFTDVLPLLRRTFAAYEPGVRRTLGELVRRGPAGRPGGTTAQGTGLPGFAAEPDTGRADAVLPVVRLLLGLDAHLDTVSAPARTPPPGVTREEIRTAAPGSPHGDRLTGVGT
;
A
#
# COMPACT_ATOMS: atom_id res chain seq x y z
N MET A 1 0.66 -9.96 64.64
CA MET A 1 -0.23 -10.97 65.25
C MET A 1 -0.33 -12.13 64.28
N THR A 2 -0.05 -13.35 64.73
CA THR A 2 -0.08 -14.57 63.91
C THR A 2 -1.50 -15.13 63.86
N GLY A 3 -2.12 -15.07 62.68
CA GLY A 3 -3.42 -15.68 62.40
C GLY A 3 -3.35 -16.48 61.11
N THR A 4 -2.85 -17.71 61.19
CA THR A 4 -2.81 -18.64 60.05
C THR A 4 -4.19 -19.24 59.81
N GLY A 5 -5.09 -18.45 59.20
CA GLY A 5 -6.20 -19.01 58.43
C GLY A 5 -5.62 -19.58 57.15
N GLY A 6 -5.65 -20.90 56.98
CA GLY A 6 -5.19 -21.53 55.74
C GLY A 6 -6.08 -21.10 54.57
N SER A 7 -5.47 -20.60 53.49
CA SER A 7 -6.21 -20.23 52.29
C SER A 7 -6.90 -21.47 51.70
N THR A 8 -8.20 -21.37 51.42
CA THR A 8 -9.00 -22.43 50.80
C THR A 8 -8.64 -22.65 49.32
N ALA A 9 -7.87 -21.74 48.72
CA ALA A 9 -7.47 -21.76 47.30
C ALA A 9 -6.87 -23.09 46.83
N TYR A 10 -6.17 -23.81 47.70
CA TYR A 10 -5.44 -25.04 47.36
C TYR A 10 -6.09 -26.33 47.88
N THR A 11 -7.30 -26.25 48.46
CA THR A 11 -7.96 -27.43 49.08
C THR A 11 -8.31 -28.54 48.07
N ALA A 12 -8.44 -28.19 46.78
CA ALA A 12 -8.69 -29.13 45.68
C ALA A 12 -7.45 -29.46 44.82
N GLY A 13 -6.26 -28.96 45.18
CA GLY A 13 -5.04 -29.04 44.37
C GLY A 13 -4.56 -27.65 43.90
N PRO A 14 -3.84 -27.54 42.77
CA PRO A 14 -3.39 -26.25 42.24
C PRO A 14 -4.58 -25.35 41.87
N LEU A 15 -4.41 -24.04 42.06
CA LEU A 15 -5.42 -23.04 41.73
C LEU A 15 -5.45 -22.82 40.21
N LEU A 16 -6.58 -23.11 39.56
CA LEU A 16 -6.75 -22.92 38.12
C LEU A 16 -7.66 -21.71 37.86
N LEU A 17 -7.11 -20.68 37.25
CA LEU A 17 -7.75 -19.41 36.91
C LEU A 17 -8.04 -19.40 35.40
N GLY A 18 -9.18 -19.99 35.02
CA GLY A 18 -9.68 -19.97 33.64
C GLY A 18 -10.16 -18.58 33.25
N VAL A 19 -9.60 -18.03 32.18
CA VAL A 19 -9.88 -16.65 31.74
C VAL A 19 -10.21 -16.58 30.26
N ARG A 20 -10.74 -15.43 29.83
CA ARG A 20 -10.58 -14.92 28.48
C ARG A 20 -9.36 -13.99 28.46
N HIS A 21 -8.46 -14.17 27.49
CA HIS A 21 -7.11 -13.58 27.45
C HIS A 21 -7.04 -12.04 27.45
N HIS A 22 -8.18 -11.36 27.29
CA HIS A 22 -8.25 -9.90 27.18
C HIS A 22 -9.52 -9.28 27.80
N GLY A 23 -9.95 -9.78 28.97
CA GLY A 23 -11.07 -9.20 29.74
C GLY A 23 -10.61 -8.29 30.89
N PRO A 24 -11.00 -7.00 30.98
CA PRO A 24 -10.58 -6.10 32.07
C PRO A 24 -11.06 -6.50 33.47
N GLY A 25 -12.30 -7.00 33.60
CA GLY A 25 -12.86 -7.67 34.77
C GLY A 25 -12.20 -9.02 35.05
N SER A 26 -11.96 -9.85 34.02
CA SER A 26 -11.17 -11.08 34.15
C SER A 26 -9.77 -10.82 34.73
N ALA A 27 -9.09 -9.76 34.28
CA ALA A 27 -7.77 -9.36 34.75
C ALA A 27 -7.79 -8.82 36.19
N ARG A 28 -8.84 -8.06 36.56
CA ARG A 28 -9.09 -7.67 37.96
C ARG A 28 -9.35 -8.88 38.86
N ALA A 29 -10.12 -9.85 38.39
CA ALA A 29 -10.42 -11.08 39.13
C ALA A 29 -9.15 -11.94 39.35
N VAL A 30 -8.29 -12.08 38.34
CA VAL A 30 -7.00 -12.78 38.48
C VAL A 30 -6.13 -12.09 39.53
N ARG A 31 -6.02 -10.76 39.48
CA ARG A 31 -5.25 -10.00 40.49
C ARG A 31 -5.80 -10.24 41.91
N ALA A 32 -7.12 -10.19 42.09
CA ALA A 32 -7.76 -10.43 43.38
C ALA A 32 -7.56 -11.88 43.89
N ALA A 33 -7.64 -12.87 43.00
CA ALA A 33 -7.39 -14.27 43.33
C ALA A 33 -5.93 -14.52 43.71
N LEU A 34 -4.96 -13.92 43.01
CA LEU A 34 -3.54 -14.01 43.35
C LEU A 34 -3.21 -13.31 44.68
N ASP A 35 -3.75 -12.11 44.90
CA ASP A 35 -3.61 -11.37 46.17
C ASP A 35 -4.13 -12.16 47.38
N ALA A 36 -5.23 -12.91 47.21
CA ALA A 36 -5.86 -13.74 48.24
C ALA A 36 -5.21 -15.13 48.41
N ALA A 37 -4.75 -15.76 47.32
CA ALA A 37 -4.19 -17.11 47.35
C ALA A 37 -2.70 -17.12 47.74
N ARG A 38 -1.94 -16.08 47.35
CA ARG A 38 -0.48 -15.97 47.56
C ARG A 38 0.30 -17.23 47.12
N PRO A 39 0.24 -17.61 45.83
CA PRO A 39 0.94 -18.79 45.31
C PRO A 39 2.47 -18.67 45.43
N ALA A 40 3.13 -19.82 45.56
CA ALA A 40 4.57 -19.98 45.51
C ALA A 40 5.15 -19.98 44.08
N ALA A 41 4.30 -20.21 43.07
CA ALA A 41 4.63 -20.00 41.65
C ALA A 41 3.36 -19.72 40.82
N VAL A 42 3.50 -18.91 39.78
CA VAL A 42 2.45 -18.61 38.80
C VAL A 42 2.81 -19.23 37.46
N LEU A 43 1.91 -20.02 36.89
CA LEU A 43 2.03 -20.62 35.56
C LEU A 43 1.10 -19.88 34.61
N ILE A 44 1.59 -19.52 33.43
CA ILE A 44 0.89 -18.66 32.47
C ILE A 44 0.84 -19.37 31.12
N GLU A 45 -0.28 -19.27 30.41
CA GLU A 45 -0.37 -19.72 29.03
C GLU A 45 0.53 -18.89 28.11
N GLY A 46 1.23 -19.57 27.21
CA GLY A 46 2.26 -19.02 26.33
C GLY A 46 3.46 -19.96 26.19
N PRO A 47 4.35 -19.71 25.22
CA PRO A 47 5.45 -20.60 24.88
C PRO A 47 6.57 -20.59 25.94
N PRO A 48 7.04 -21.75 26.45
CA PRO A 48 8.08 -21.83 27.47
C PRO A 48 9.43 -21.21 27.08
N GLU A 49 9.71 -21.04 25.79
CA GLU A 49 10.88 -20.30 25.32
C GLU A 49 10.89 -18.83 25.81
N ALA A 50 9.71 -18.24 26.07
CA ALA A 50 9.56 -16.88 26.57
C ALA A 50 9.88 -16.70 28.06
N ASP A 51 10.16 -17.76 28.83
CA ASP A 51 10.55 -17.68 30.25
C ASP A 51 11.73 -16.72 30.47
N THR A 52 12.65 -16.65 29.51
CA THR A 52 13.82 -15.76 29.56
C THR A 52 13.48 -14.27 29.37
N LEU A 53 12.30 -13.97 28.83
CA LEU A 53 11.80 -12.62 28.54
C LEU A 53 10.89 -12.07 29.66
N ILE A 54 10.44 -12.93 30.58
CA ILE A 54 9.62 -12.58 31.75
C ILE A 54 10.16 -11.35 32.51
N PRO A 55 11.48 -11.24 32.84
CA PRO A 55 11.99 -10.10 33.60
C PRO A 55 11.81 -8.74 32.90
N LEU A 56 11.67 -8.70 31.57
CA LEU A 56 11.45 -7.45 30.82
C LEU A 56 10.07 -6.85 31.09
N ALA A 57 9.08 -7.65 31.52
CA ALA A 57 7.77 -7.12 31.93
C ALA A 57 7.82 -6.28 33.22
N ALA A 58 8.93 -6.30 33.97
CA ALA A 58 9.16 -5.36 35.06
C ALA A 58 9.61 -3.95 34.57
N ASP A 59 10.20 -3.85 33.37
CA ASP A 59 10.76 -2.63 32.81
C ASP A 59 9.66 -1.60 32.48
N PRO A 60 9.70 -0.36 32.99
CA PRO A 60 8.67 0.66 32.72
C PRO A 60 8.63 1.14 31.25
N GLY A 61 9.61 0.72 30.43
CA GLY A 61 9.63 0.89 28.98
C GLY A 61 8.96 -0.23 28.19
N LEU A 62 8.55 -1.35 28.81
CA LEU A 62 7.70 -2.36 28.19
C LEU A 62 6.23 -2.06 28.50
N ARG A 63 5.50 -1.51 27.53
CA ARG A 63 4.13 -1.00 27.71
C ARG A 63 3.17 -1.60 26.69
N PRO A 64 2.17 -2.37 27.12
CA PRO A 64 1.14 -2.91 26.24
C PRO A 64 0.39 -1.81 25.44
N PRO A 65 -0.13 -2.13 24.25
CA PRO A 65 -0.19 -3.46 23.63
C PRO A 65 1.17 -3.93 23.08
N VAL A 66 1.62 -5.11 23.49
CA VAL A 66 2.89 -5.75 23.05
C VAL A 66 2.62 -7.20 22.70
N ALA A 67 3.46 -7.81 21.87
CA ALA A 67 3.36 -9.24 21.59
C ALA A 67 4.70 -9.95 21.83
N LEU A 68 4.64 -11.19 22.30
CA LEU A 68 5.75 -12.13 22.09
C LEU A 68 5.76 -12.49 20.61
N LEU A 69 6.81 -12.13 19.88
CA LEU A 69 7.10 -12.62 18.54
C LEU A 69 8.00 -13.85 18.68
N ALA A 70 7.56 -15.00 18.19
CA ALA A 70 8.44 -16.12 17.85
C ALA A 70 8.66 -16.13 16.34
N HIS A 71 9.89 -16.36 15.90
CA HIS A 71 10.18 -16.59 14.49
C HIS A 71 11.17 -17.75 14.30
N ALA A 72 11.12 -18.39 13.13
CA ALA A 72 12.10 -19.40 12.79
C ALA A 72 13.49 -18.75 12.65
N VAL A 73 14.52 -19.39 13.22
CA VAL A 73 15.91 -18.87 13.21
C VAL A 73 16.47 -18.78 11.79
N ASP A 74 16.12 -19.76 10.94
CA ASP A 74 16.63 -19.89 9.58
C ASP A 74 15.71 -19.21 8.53
N GLU A 75 14.51 -18.80 8.91
CA GLU A 75 13.48 -18.23 8.02
C GLU A 75 12.53 -17.28 8.78
N PRO A 76 12.96 -16.03 9.09
CA PRO A 76 12.24 -15.15 10.01
C PRO A 76 10.80 -14.78 9.61
N GLY A 77 10.40 -14.97 8.35
CA GLY A 77 9.02 -14.78 7.90
C GLY A 77 8.05 -15.81 8.47
N CYS A 78 8.50 -17.04 8.72
CA CYS A 78 7.76 -18.03 9.49
C CYS A 78 7.73 -17.60 10.95
N SER A 79 6.61 -17.01 11.37
CA SER A 79 6.47 -16.32 12.65
C SER A 79 5.07 -16.46 13.26
N ALA A 80 5.02 -16.38 14.59
CA ALA A 80 3.80 -16.46 15.40
C ALA A 80 3.85 -15.39 16.50
N PHE A 81 2.69 -14.91 16.91
CA PHE A 81 2.56 -13.83 17.89
C PHE A 81 1.62 -14.23 19.03
N TRP A 82 1.98 -13.86 20.25
CA TRP A 82 1.08 -13.92 21.41
C TRP A 82 0.90 -12.49 21.91
N PRO A 83 -0.20 -11.82 21.57
CA PRO A 83 -0.44 -10.43 21.98
C PRO A 83 -0.87 -10.32 23.44
N PHE A 84 -0.50 -9.21 24.07
CA PHE A 84 -0.84 -8.85 25.45
C PHE A 84 -1.30 -7.39 25.51
N ALA A 85 -2.41 -7.15 26.21
CA ALA A 85 -2.90 -5.82 26.55
C ALA A 85 -2.68 -5.53 28.04
N GLU A 86 -2.82 -4.28 28.47
CA GLU A 86 -2.79 -3.93 29.90
C GLU A 86 -3.90 -4.62 30.70
N PHE A 87 -4.99 -4.98 29.99
CA PHE A 87 -6.16 -5.69 30.49
C PHE A 87 -6.16 -7.19 30.15
N SER A 88 -5.02 -7.75 29.73
CA SER A 88 -4.84 -9.21 29.66
C SER A 88 -4.64 -9.79 31.06
N PRO A 89 -5.42 -10.80 31.49
CA PRO A 89 -5.23 -11.43 32.79
C PRO A 89 -3.85 -12.08 32.96
N GLU A 90 -3.26 -12.60 31.89
CA GLU A 90 -1.91 -13.16 31.81
C GLU A 90 -0.86 -12.08 32.04
N TRP A 91 -1.02 -10.90 31.43
CA TRP A 91 -0.13 -9.75 31.64
C TRP A 91 -0.21 -9.26 33.09
N VAL A 92 -1.41 -9.22 33.67
CA VAL A 92 -1.62 -8.85 35.07
C VAL A 92 -1.03 -9.90 36.02
N ALA A 93 -1.14 -11.19 35.70
CA ALA A 93 -0.51 -12.27 36.47
C ALA A 93 1.03 -12.21 36.41
N LEU A 94 1.59 -11.95 35.23
CA LEU A 94 3.02 -11.75 35.00
C LEU A 94 3.56 -10.56 35.80
N ARG A 95 2.88 -9.41 35.72
CA ARG A 95 3.19 -8.21 36.51
C ARG A 95 3.10 -8.46 38.01
N TRP A 96 2.01 -9.09 38.47
CA TRP A 96 1.81 -9.42 39.89
C TRP A 96 2.93 -10.32 40.42
N ALA A 97 3.30 -11.36 39.67
CA ALA A 97 4.36 -12.29 40.07
C ALA A 97 5.72 -11.58 40.20
N LEU A 98 6.05 -10.68 39.25
CA LEU A 98 7.27 -9.86 39.30
C LEU A 98 7.25 -8.86 40.46
N ASP A 99 6.13 -8.16 40.68
CA ASP A 99 5.97 -7.16 41.74
C ASP A 99 6.06 -7.79 43.15
N GLU A 100 5.60 -9.04 43.31
CA GLU A 100 5.63 -9.80 44.58
C GLU A 100 6.82 -10.76 44.70
N GLY A 101 7.71 -10.83 43.70
CA GLY A 101 8.90 -11.69 43.72
C GLY A 101 8.62 -13.19 43.60
N VAL A 102 7.45 -13.57 43.07
CA VAL A 102 7.02 -14.95 42.85
C VAL A 102 7.50 -15.45 41.48
N PRO A 103 8.06 -16.67 41.35
CA PRO A 103 8.42 -17.24 40.06
C PRO A 103 7.22 -17.37 39.12
N ALA A 104 7.33 -16.77 37.92
CA ALA A 104 6.42 -16.98 36.80
C ALA A 104 7.06 -17.93 35.76
N ARG A 105 6.25 -18.78 35.12
CA ARG A 105 6.68 -19.65 33.99
C ARG A 105 5.57 -19.82 32.96
N PHE A 106 5.95 -19.85 31.68
CA PHE A 106 5.08 -20.20 30.57
C PHE A 106 4.95 -21.73 30.42
N ILE A 107 3.75 -22.22 30.11
CA ILE A 107 3.44 -23.67 30.18
C ILE A 107 2.77 -24.29 28.95
N ASP A 108 2.50 -23.53 27.90
CA ASP A 108 1.88 -24.03 26.68
C ASP A 108 2.87 -24.84 25.82
N LEU A 109 2.44 -25.29 24.65
CA LEU A 109 3.27 -25.97 23.67
C LEU A 109 4.45 -25.07 23.24
N PRO A 110 5.69 -25.61 23.17
CA PRO A 110 6.84 -24.88 22.67
C PRO A 110 6.62 -24.29 21.28
N ALA A 111 6.99 -23.02 21.09
CA ALA A 111 6.85 -22.31 19.82
C ALA A 111 7.54 -23.04 18.65
N THR A 112 8.60 -23.82 18.95
CA THR A 112 9.25 -24.72 17.99
C THR A 112 8.31 -25.69 17.25
N HIS A 113 7.15 -26.05 17.83
CA HIS A 113 6.13 -26.89 17.19
C HIS A 113 5.11 -26.06 16.40
N THR A 114 4.64 -24.95 16.96
CA THR A 114 3.67 -24.03 16.32
C THR A 114 4.20 -23.53 14.97
N LEU A 115 5.44 -23.05 14.93
CA LEU A 115 6.09 -22.57 13.70
C LEU A 115 6.27 -23.69 12.66
N ALA A 116 6.51 -24.92 13.10
CA ALA A 116 6.66 -26.06 12.19
C ALA A 116 5.33 -26.43 11.51
N TRP A 117 4.23 -26.39 12.25
CA TRP A 117 2.89 -26.60 11.69
C TRP A 117 2.43 -25.47 10.76
N GLN A 118 2.76 -24.21 11.06
CA GLN A 118 2.48 -23.09 10.15
C GLN A 118 3.23 -23.28 8.82
N LYS A 119 4.52 -23.63 8.89
CA LYS A 119 5.32 -23.91 7.70
C LYS A 119 4.76 -25.08 6.86
N GLU A 120 4.34 -26.17 7.51
CA GLU A 120 3.70 -27.30 6.81
C GLU A 120 2.38 -26.88 6.13
N ALA A 121 1.57 -26.02 6.76
CA ALA A 121 0.36 -25.46 6.18
C ALA A 121 0.66 -24.59 4.94
N ASP A 122 1.57 -23.62 5.07
CA ASP A 122 1.99 -22.72 3.99
C ASP A 122 2.55 -23.50 2.77
N GLU A 123 3.37 -24.53 3.00
CA GLU A 123 3.94 -25.37 1.94
C GLU A 123 2.89 -26.29 1.28
N SER A 124 1.84 -26.69 2.00
CA SER A 124 0.77 -27.56 1.49
C SER A 124 -0.24 -26.84 0.58
N GLY A 125 -0.28 -25.51 0.61
CA GLY A 125 -1.21 -24.70 -0.19
C GLY A 125 -2.65 -24.67 0.32
N ASP A 126 -2.93 -25.22 1.51
CA ASP A 126 -4.25 -25.22 2.17
C ASP A 126 -4.52 -23.86 2.86
N GLY A 127 -4.30 -22.76 2.13
CA GLY A 127 -4.37 -21.37 2.61
C GLY A 127 -5.79 -20.86 2.88
N GLY A 128 -6.72 -21.75 3.24
CA GLY A 128 -8.10 -21.44 3.58
C GLY A 128 -8.27 -21.16 5.07
N ALA A 129 -8.06 -19.90 5.48
CA ALA A 129 -8.56 -19.28 6.72
C ALA A 129 -8.27 -19.90 8.13
N ASP A 130 -7.82 -21.15 8.28
CA ASP A 130 -7.51 -21.79 9.58
C ASP A 130 -6.07 -21.50 10.06
N GLY A 131 -5.70 -20.22 9.98
CA GLY A 131 -4.33 -19.70 10.15
C GLY A 131 -4.04 -18.94 11.44
N ASP A 132 -4.83 -19.10 12.52
CA ASP A 132 -4.38 -18.79 13.88
C ASP A 132 -5.15 -19.62 14.93
N ASP A 133 -4.41 -20.21 15.88
CA ASP A 133 -4.96 -20.99 17.01
C ASP A 133 -4.34 -20.51 18.34
N GLY A 134 -4.00 -19.22 18.41
CA GLY A 134 -3.66 -18.53 19.65
C GLY A 134 -4.79 -17.61 20.10
N LEU A 135 -5.39 -17.92 21.25
CA LEU A 135 -6.39 -17.11 21.98
C LEU A 135 -7.81 -17.12 21.37
N ASP A 136 -8.82 -17.41 22.20
CA ASP A 136 -10.24 -17.52 21.79
C ASP A 136 -10.87 -16.16 21.41
N GLY A 137 -11.56 -16.11 20.24
CA GLY A 137 -12.36 -14.95 19.82
C GLY A 137 -13.21 -15.19 18.55
N ASP A 138 -14.52 -15.36 18.78
CA ASP A 138 -15.72 -15.06 17.97
C ASP A 138 -15.67 -15.03 16.42
N ASP A 139 -16.45 -15.92 15.78
CA ASP A 139 -16.76 -15.93 14.34
C ASP A 139 -18.27 -15.77 14.05
N GLY A 140 -18.77 -14.53 14.14
CA GLY A 140 -20.18 -14.13 14.01
C GLY A 140 -20.62 -13.37 12.73
N TYR A 141 -20.91 -14.12 11.66
CA TYR A 141 -21.94 -13.92 10.61
C TYR A 141 -22.02 -12.72 9.60
N ASP A 142 -22.31 -13.14 8.35
CA ASP A 142 -22.92 -12.47 7.18
C ASP A 142 -22.41 -11.14 6.57
N GLY A 143 -21.74 -11.29 5.42
CA GLY A 143 -21.70 -10.31 4.34
C GLY A 143 -22.50 -10.78 3.12
N ASP A 144 -23.64 -10.13 2.86
CA ASP A 144 -24.58 -10.42 1.76
C ASP A 144 -23.90 -10.42 0.38
N SER A 145 -23.96 -11.56 -0.33
CA SER A 145 -23.58 -11.71 -1.72
C SER A 145 -24.63 -12.51 -2.48
N ALA A 146 -25.61 -11.79 -3.04
CA ALA A 146 -26.64 -12.35 -3.89
C ALA A 146 -26.04 -13.05 -5.14
N ALA A 147 -26.02 -14.39 -5.12
CA ALA A 147 -25.82 -15.24 -6.29
C ALA A 147 -27.17 -15.81 -6.74
N GLU A 148 -27.51 -15.68 -8.02
CA GLU A 148 -28.80 -16.15 -8.56
C GLU A 148 -28.91 -17.69 -8.51
N PRO A 149 -30.07 -18.25 -8.12
CA PRO A 149 -30.28 -19.70 -8.14
C PRO A 149 -30.56 -20.20 -9.57
N GLY A 150 -29.71 -21.10 -10.06
CA GLY A 150 -29.98 -21.92 -11.24
C GLY A 150 -31.12 -22.93 -10.99
N PRO A 151 -31.74 -23.48 -12.06
CA PRO A 151 -32.95 -24.30 -11.92
C PRO A 151 -32.69 -25.71 -11.38
N GLU A 152 -33.47 -26.13 -10.39
CA GLU A 152 -33.46 -27.49 -9.86
C GLU A 152 -33.99 -28.55 -10.85
N PRO A 153 -33.45 -29.79 -10.79
CA PRO A 153 -34.10 -30.97 -11.32
C PRO A 153 -34.44 -32.01 -10.23
N GLY A 154 -35.75 -32.23 -10.01
CA GLY A 154 -36.32 -33.57 -9.76
C GLY A 154 -36.23 -34.17 -8.36
N LEU A 155 -37.33 -34.06 -7.61
CA LEU A 155 -37.59 -34.79 -6.36
C LEU A 155 -37.46 -36.32 -6.50
N GLY A 156 -36.56 -36.90 -5.71
CA GLY A 156 -36.52 -38.31 -5.32
C GLY A 156 -36.20 -38.44 -3.81
N PRO A 157 -36.73 -39.44 -3.10
CA PRO A 157 -36.51 -39.56 -1.64
C PRO A 157 -35.17 -40.25 -1.34
N ASP A 158 -34.09 -39.49 -1.23
CA ASP A 158 -32.77 -40.01 -0.84
C ASP A 158 -32.61 -40.15 0.69
N PRO A 159 -31.67 -41.00 1.16
CA PRO A 159 -31.61 -41.41 2.56
C PRO A 159 -31.02 -40.34 3.47
N VAL A 160 -31.41 -40.38 4.75
CA VAL A 160 -30.78 -39.57 5.82
C VAL A 160 -29.25 -39.71 5.77
N PRO A 161 -28.49 -38.62 5.50
CA PRO A 161 -27.05 -38.70 5.45
C PRO A 161 -26.51 -38.97 6.85
N ARG A 162 -25.71 -40.04 6.99
CA ARG A 162 -24.84 -40.19 8.15
C ARG A 162 -23.66 -39.24 7.95
N PRO A 163 -23.30 -38.38 8.91
CA PRO A 163 -22.13 -37.52 8.78
C PRO A 163 -20.88 -38.39 8.58
N GLY A 164 -20.09 -38.04 7.55
CA GLY A 164 -18.79 -38.65 7.33
C GLY A 164 -17.77 -38.22 8.39
N PRO A 165 -16.60 -38.88 8.50
CA PRO A 165 -15.62 -38.57 9.54
C PRO A 165 -14.89 -37.22 9.42
N GLY A 166 -15.37 -36.30 8.57
CA GLY A 166 -14.67 -35.07 8.16
C GLY A 166 -15.28 -33.75 8.66
N ASP A 167 -16.57 -33.71 9.01
CA ASP A 167 -17.22 -32.49 9.50
C ASP A 167 -17.39 -32.52 11.02
N ARG A 168 -16.39 -32.02 11.73
CA ARG A 168 -16.53 -31.58 13.12
C ARG A 168 -16.52 -30.06 13.12
N VAL A 169 -17.72 -29.47 13.04
CA VAL A 169 -17.93 -28.02 13.21
C VAL A 169 -17.14 -27.55 14.45
N ARG A 170 -16.24 -26.59 14.24
CA ARG A 170 -15.45 -25.92 15.28
C ARG A 170 -16.44 -25.29 16.25
N VAL A 171 -16.38 -25.67 17.53
CA VAL A 171 -17.31 -25.15 18.54
C VAL A 171 -16.64 -23.96 19.22
N ASP A 172 -17.24 -22.77 19.12
CA ASP A 172 -16.92 -21.66 20.03
C ASP A 172 -17.62 -21.89 21.39
N PRO A 173 -16.87 -22.05 22.49
CA PRO A 173 -17.44 -22.18 23.82
C PRO A 173 -18.26 -20.95 24.27
N LEU A 174 -17.90 -19.73 23.85
CA LEU A 174 -18.58 -18.52 24.30
C LEU A 174 -19.94 -18.36 23.61
N ALA A 175 -20.00 -18.49 22.29
CA ALA A 175 -21.26 -18.43 21.54
C ALA A 175 -22.29 -19.44 22.02
N VAL A 176 -21.90 -20.69 22.31
CA VAL A 176 -22.83 -21.69 22.85
C VAL A 176 -23.37 -21.31 24.23
N LEU A 177 -22.57 -20.67 25.09
CA LEU A 177 -23.03 -20.20 26.41
C LEU A 177 -23.92 -18.96 26.29
N ALA A 178 -23.63 -18.07 25.36
CA ALA A 178 -24.42 -16.90 25.05
C ALA A 178 -25.80 -17.27 24.48
N GLU A 179 -25.84 -18.14 23.46
CA GLU A 179 -27.08 -18.68 22.87
C GLU A 179 -27.93 -19.37 23.95
N ALA A 180 -27.31 -20.23 24.77
CA ALA A 180 -27.99 -20.92 25.87
C ALA A 180 -28.51 -19.96 26.96
N ALA A 181 -27.91 -18.78 27.11
CA ALA A 181 -28.37 -17.72 28.01
C ALA A 181 -29.38 -16.76 27.35
N GLY A 182 -29.68 -16.92 26.06
CA GLY A 182 -30.60 -16.06 25.29
C GLY A 182 -29.99 -14.76 24.78
N TYR A 183 -28.66 -14.69 24.65
CA TYR A 183 -27.94 -13.57 24.05
C TYR A 183 -27.71 -13.81 22.55
N ASP A 184 -27.74 -12.72 21.78
CA ASP A 184 -27.47 -12.67 20.34
C ASP A 184 -25.98 -12.48 20.00
N ASP A 185 -25.17 -12.18 21.00
CA ASP A 185 -23.80 -11.67 20.90
C ASP A 185 -22.96 -12.27 22.05
N PRO A 186 -21.90 -13.05 21.76
CA PRO A 186 -21.07 -13.70 22.78
C PRO A 186 -20.30 -12.71 23.66
N GLU A 187 -19.86 -11.60 23.08
CA GLU A 187 -19.15 -10.53 23.77
C GLU A 187 -20.07 -9.87 24.80
N ARG A 188 -21.32 -9.55 24.45
CA ARG A 188 -22.31 -8.97 25.38
C ARG A 188 -22.60 -9.90 26.55
N TRP A 189 -22.72 -11.20 26.29
CA TRP A 189 -22.92 -12.19 27.35
C TRP A 189 -21.73 -12.21 28.32
N TRP A 190 -20.51 -12.24 27.79
CA TRP A 190 -19.30 -12.19 28.61
C TRP A 190 -19.17 -10.86 29.38
N GLU A 191 -19.48 -9.72 28.74
CA GLU A 191 -19.54 -8.41 29.40
C GLU A 191 -20.45 -8.44 30.62
N ASP A 192 -21.71 -8.86 30.46
CA ASP A 192 -22.73 -8.79 31.53
C ASP A 192 -22.49 -9.81 32.64
N VAL A 193 -22.02 -11.01 32.30
CA VAL A 193 -21.87 -12.12 33.24
C VAL A 193 -20.52 -12.13 33.95
N VAL A 194 -19.45 -11.67 33.31
CA VAL A 194 -18.08 -11.73 33.86
C VAL A 194 -17.50 -10.33 34.09
N GLU A 195 -17.49 -9.47 33.08
CA GLU A 195 -16.69 -8.22 33.11
C GLU A 195 -17.31 -7.11 33.97
N HIS A 196 -18.65 -7.02 33.97
CA HIS A 196 -19.45 -6.10 34.80
C HIS A 196 -19.60 -6.56 36.26
N ARG A 197 -19.20 -7.80 36.60
CA ARG A 197 -19.07 -8.23 38.00
C ARG A 197 -17.85 -7.57 38.62
N GLY A 198 -18.05 -6.36 39.13
CA GLY A 198 -17.03 -5.67 39.93
C GLY A 198 -16.58 -6.51 41.13
N PRO A 199 -15.39 -6.23 41.71
CA PRO A 199 -14.87 -6.92 42.88
C PRO A 199 -15.68 -6.53 44.14
N GLY A 200 -16.88 -7.09 44.25
CA GLY A 200 -17.69 -7.03 45.46
C GLY A 200 -17.03 -7.82 46.59
N ALA A 201 -17.59 -7.72 47.80
CA ALA A 201 -17.12 -8.44 48.99
C ALA A 201 -17.41 -9.96 48.98
N GLY A 202 -17.43 -10.57 47.79
CA GLY A 202 -17.62 -12.01 47.58
C GLY A 202 -16.31 -12.78 47.56
N ASP A 203 -16.41 -14.09 47.36
CA ASP A 203 -15.26 -14.99 47.21
C ASP A 203 -14.51 -14.70 45.89
N PRO A 204 -13.20 -14.33 45.93
CA PRO A 204 -12.42 -14.06 44.72
C PRO A 204 -12.21 -15.29 43.82
N PHE A 205 -12.47 -16.51 44.32
CA PHE A 205 -12.33 -17.74 43.54
C PHE A 205 -13.63 -18.16 42.82
N ALA A 206 -14.79 -17.64 43.24
CA ALA A 206 -16.09 -18.03 42.72
C ALA A 206 -16.30 -17.81 41.20
N PRO A 207 -15.80 -16.71 40.56
CA PRO A 207 -15.92 -16.55 39.11
C PRO A 207 -15.23 -17.69 38.34
N PHE A 208 -14.04 -18.07 38.77
CA PHE A 208 -13.24 -19.14 38.14
C PHE A 208 -13.86 -20.52 38.34
N ALA A 209 -14.51 -20.76 39.47
CA ALA A 209 -15.27 -21.99 39.70
C ALA A 209 -16.45 -22.09 38.71
N ALA A 210 -17.27 -21.05 38.59
CA ALA A 210 -18.42 -21.02 37.70
C ALA A 210 -18.03 -21.14 36.21
N VAL A 211 -16.97 -20.45 35.78
CA VAL A 211 -16.44 -20.58 34.41
C VAL A 211 -15.93 -22.00 34.15
N ALA A 212 -15.22 -22.61 35.10
CA ALA A 212 -14.74 -23.98 34.95
C ALA A 212 -15.87 -25.01 34.85
N GLU A 213 -16.95 -24.86 35.64
CA GLU A 213 -18.15 -25.71 35.55
C GLU A 213 -18.85 -25.57 34.19
N ALA A 214 -18.95 -24.35 33.65
CA ALA A 214 -19.51 -24.12 32.31
C ALA A 214 -18.68 -24.81 31.21
N MET A 215 -17.35 -24.68 31.27
CA MET A 215 -16.45 -25.32 30.29
C MET A 215 -16.42 -26.85 30.42
N GLU A 216 -16.60 -27.39 31.62
CA GLU A 216 -16.75 -28.83 31.86
C GLU A 216 -18.04 -29.36 31.21
N ALA A 217 -19.19 -28.70 31.41
CA ALA A 217 -20.46 -29.06 30.79
C ALA A 217 -20.42 -28.98 29.25
N LEU A 218 -19.71 -28.00 28.68
CA LEU A 218 -19.48 -27.95 27.23
C LEU A 218 -18.62 -29.11 26.74
N ARG A 219 -17.52 -29.45 27.44
CA ARG A 219 -16.66 -30.59 27.08
C ARG A 219 -17.36 -31.94 27.20
N GLU A 220 -18.30 -32.11 28.14
CA GLU A 220 -19.14 -33.32 28.19
C GLU A 220 -20.00 -33.49 26.92
N ARG A 221 -20.49 -32.38 26.35
CA ARG A 221 -21.36 -32.39 25.16
C ARG A 221 -20.58 -32.43 23.83
N TYR A 222 -19.48 -31.69 23.72
CA TYR A 222 -18.75 -31.45 22.47
C TYR A 222 -17.35 -32.06 22.44
N GLY A 223 -16.91 -32.72 23.52
CA GLY A 223 -15.56 -33.26 23.66
C GLY A 223 -14.51 -32.14 23.64
N ALA A 224 -13.37 -32.39 23.01
CA ALA A 224 -12.30 -31.40 22.85
C ALA A 224 -12.57 -30.34 21.75
N GLY A 225 -13.83 -29.99 21.48
CA GLY A 225 -14.22 -28.83 20.65
C GLY A 225 -13.83 -28.90 19.17
N GLY A 226 -13.36 -30.06 18.69
CA GLY A 226 -12.91 -30.26 17.33
C GLY A 226 -11.45 -29.87 17.06
N ARG A 227 -10.71 -29.29 18.00
CA ARG A 227 -9.33 -28.78 17.82
C ARG A 227 -8.27 -29.86 18.18
N PRO A 228 -7.62 -30.55 17.22
CA PRO A 228 -6.68 -31.64 17.54
C PRO A 228 -5.38 -31.13 18.20
N ARG A 229 -4.99 -29.89 17.90
CA ARG A 229 -3.82 -29.20 18.49
C ARG A 229 -3.97 -29.00 20.00
N ASP A 230 -5.18 -28.74 20.51
CA ASP A 230 -5.41 -28.51 21.94
C ASP A 230 -5.06 -29.73 22.79
N LEU A 231 -5.34 -30.95 22.33
CA LEU A 231 -4.93 -32.18 23.04
C LEU A 231 -3.41 -32.26 23.24
N VAL A 232 -2.64 -31.72 22.30
CA VAL A 232 -1.17 -31.67 22.33
C VAL A 232 -0.68 -30.55 23.26
N ARG A 233 -1.32 -29.37 23.20
CA ARG A 233 -1.08 -28.23 24.12
C ARG A 233 -1.35 -28.62 25.57
N GLU A 234 -2.53 -29.16 25.86
CA GLU A 234 -2.95 -29.65 27.17
C GLU A 234 -2.02 -30.74 27.72
N ALA A 235 -1.54 -31.65 26.87
CA ALA A 235 -0.55 -32.66 27.27
C ALA A 235 0.78 -32.01 27.71
N HIS A 236 1.21 -30.93 27.05
CA HIS A 236 2.37 -30.16 27.48
C HIS A 236 2.11 -29.42 28.80
N MET A 237 1.00 -28.68 28.90
CA MET A 237 0.59 -27.94 30.09
C MET A 237 0.48 -28.86 31.32
N ARG A 238 -0.15 -30.04 31.19
CA ARG A 238 -0.21 -31.05 32.26
C ARG A 238 1.16 -31.56 32.68
N LEU A 239 2.15 -31.64 31.79
CA LEU A 239 3.52 -32.03 32.16
C LEU A 239 4.22 -30.89 32.91
N ARG A 240 4.10 -29.64 32.43
CA ARG A 240 4.65 -28.44 33.09
C ARG A 240 4.07 -28.23 34.49
N LEU A 241 2.75 -28.37 34.64
CA LEU A 241 2.06 -28.30 35.93
C LEU A 241 2.54 -29.39 36.89
N ARG A 242 2.75 -30.63 36.42
CA ARG A 242 3.32 -31.70 37.26
C ARG A 242 4.77 -31.43 37.67
N ASP A 243 5.56 -30.77 36.84
CA ASP A 243 6.94 -30.40 37.18
C ASP A 243 6.97 -29.26 38.21
N ALA A 244 6.16 -28.21 38.01
CA ALA A 244 5.98 -27.13 39.00
C ALA A 244 5.49 -27.65 40.36
N ARG A 245 4.53 -28.60 40.38
CA ARG A 245 4.03 -29.20 41.63
C ARG A 245 5.07 -30.03 42.39
N LYS A 246 6.10 -30.56 41.73
CA LYS A 246 7.22 -31.22 42.42
C LYS A 246 8.15 -30.22 43.12
N GLU A 247 8.23 -29.00 42.59
CA GLU A 247 9.14 -27.95 43.05
C GLU A 247 8.48 -27.06 44.12
N PHE A 248 7.22 -26.69 43.92
CA PHE A 248 6.49 -25.72 44.75
C PHE A 248 5.31 -26.32 45.55
N GLY A 249 5.05 -27.63 45.40
CA GLY A 249 3.88 -28.29 45.99
C GLY A 249 2.57 -27.89 45.29
N ASP A 250 1.45 -27.96 46.01
CA ASP A 250 0.13 -27.59 45.47
C ASP A 250 -0.15 -26.08 45.52
N ALA A 251 0.74 -25.27 46.11
CA ALA A 251 0.64 -23.81 46.19
C ALA A 251 1.00 -23.11 44.86
N VAL A 252 0.46 -23.61 43.75
CA VAL A 252 0.71 -23.13 42.38
C VAL A 252 -0.59 -22.57 41.82
N ALA A 253 -0.52 -21.41 41.18
CA ALA A 253 -1.61 -20.85 40.39
C ALA A 253 -1.35 -21.03 38.89
N VAL A 254 -2.38 -21.29 38.10
CA VAL A 254 -2.33 -21.37 36.63
C VAL A 254 -3.30 -20.34 36.06
N VAL A 255 -2.85 -19.52 35.11
CA VAL A 255 -3.67 -18.60 34.32
C VAL A 255 -3.62 -19.05 32.87
N CYS A 256 -4.78 -19.44 32.34
CA CYS A 256 -4.93 -20.02 31.00
C CYS A 256 -6.34 -19.80 30.46
N GLY A 257 -6.53 -19.96 29.16
CA GLY A 257 -7.81 -19.96 28.49
C GLY A 257 -8.80 -20.87 29.21
N ALA A 258 -10.01 -20.36 29.49
CA ALA A 258 -11.03 -21.05 30.27
C ALA A 258 -11.30 -22.48 29.74
N TRP A 259 -11.24 -22.64 28.42
CA TRP A 259 -11.40 -23.92 27.74
C TRP A 259 -10.46 -25.02 28.25
N HIS A 260 -9.22 -24.71 28.61
CA HIS A 260 -8.22 -25.70 29.03
C HIS A 260 -8.38 -26.18 30.48
N VAL A 261 -9.11 -25.45 31.34
CA VAL A 261 -9.19 -25.74 32.78
C VAL A 261 -9.65 -27.17 33.11
N PRO A 262 -10.72 -27.73 32.50
CA PRO A 262 -11.13 -29.10 32.78
C PRO A 262 -10.04 -30.14 32.43
N ALA A 263 -9.32 -29.93 31.33
CA ALA A 263 -8.23 -30.80 30.90
C ALA A 263 -6.99 -30.75 31.81
N LEU A 264 -6.81 -29.66 32.56
CA LEU A 264 -5.75 -29.55 33.58
C LEU A 264 -6.17 -30.16 34.94
N ARG A 265 -7.48 -30.31 35.20
CA ARG A 265 -8.02 -31.05 36.35
C ARG A 265 -7.97 -32.56 36.15
N GLU A 266 -8.04 -33.04 34.90
CA GLU A 266 -8.11 -34.46 34.57
C GLU A 266 -6.87 -35.26 35.03
N ARG A 267 -7.09 -36.48 35.53
CA ARG A 267 -6.02 -37.39 35.99
C ARG A 267 -5.44 -38.24 34.87
N THR A 268 -4.85 -37.59 33.86
CA THR A 268 -4.19 -38.26 32.74
C THR A 268 -2.85 -38.91 33.16
N ALA A 269 -2.50 -40.05 32.57
CA ALA A 269 -1.21 -40.71 32.79
C ALA A 269 -0.06 -40.00 32.06
N VAL A 270 1.10 -39.85 32.72
CA VAL A 270 2.30 -39.20 32.14
C VAL A 270 2.78 -39.89 30.86
N THR A 271 2.55 -41.19 30.71
CA THR A 271 2.85 -41.96 29.49
C THR A 271 1.94 -41.61 28.32
N ALA A 272 0.68 -41.24 28.57
CA ALA A 272 -0.26 -40.81 27.54
C ALA A 272 0.07 -39.40 27.03
N ASP A 273 0.32 -38.45 27.94
CA ASP A 273 0.75 -37.09 27.57
C ASP A 273 2.05 -37.13 26.73
N ARG A 274 3.03 -37.96 27.15
CA ARG A 274 4.28 -38.16 26.40
C ARG A 274 4.09 -38.85 25.05
N ALA A 275 3.01 -39.60 24.84
CA ALA A 275 2.72 -40.22 23.55
C ALA A 275 2.21 -39.18 22.54
N LEU A 276 1.35 -38.26 22.97
CA LEU A 276 0.85 -37.16 22.13
C LEU A 276 1.96 -36.21 21.68
N LEU A 277 2.97 -35.98 22.52
CA LEU A 277 4.12 -35.13 22.19
C LEU A 277 5.22 -35.82 21.37
N LYS A 278 5.09 -37.12 21.06
CA LYS A 278 6.15 -37.89 20.40
C LYS A 278 6.04 -37.79 18.89
N GLY A 279 7.11 -37.30 18.25
CA GLY A 279 7.23 -37.26 16.79
C GLY A 279 6.63 -36.03 16.13
N LEU A 280 6.25 -35.02 16.92
CA LEU A 280 5.83 -33.72 16.41
C LEU A 280 6.94 -33.04 15.58
N PRO A 281 6.60 -32.31 14.50
CA PRO A 281 7.56 -31.55 13.71
C PRO A 281 8.14 -30.40 14.55
N ARG A 282 9.37 -29.95 14.22
CA ARG A 282 10.11 -28.94 15.00
C ARG A 282 10.96 -28.02 14.13
N THR A 283 10.80 -26.73 14.32
CA THR A 283 11.64 -25.66 13.76
C THR A 283 12.35 -24.95 14.91
N ARG A 284 13.60 -24.48 14.73
CA ARG A 284 14.27 -23.68 15.77
C ARG A 284 13.63 -22.30 15.84
N ALA A 285 13.12 -21.94 17.02
CA ALA A 285 12.50 -20.65 17.29
C ALA A 285 13.47 -19.73 18.05
N ASP A 286 13.43 -18.43 17.76
CA ASP A 286 13.92 -17.36 18.65
C ASP A 286 12.76 -16.43 19.00
N LEU A 287 12.77 -15.85 20.20
CA LEU A 287 11.64 -15.09 20.75
C LEU A 287 12.06 -13.71 21.25
N THR A 288 11.19 -12.72 21.04
CA THR A 288 11.33 -11.39 21.65
C THR A 288 9.99 -10.65 21.84
N TRP A 289 10.01 -9.56 22.60
CA TRP A 289 8.91 -8.60 22.67
C TRP A 289 8.93 -7.65 21.47
N VAL A 290 7.77 -7.44 20.85
CA VAL A 290 7.56 -6.41 19.81
C VAL A 290 6.40 -5.48 20.16
N PRO A 291 6.43 -4.20 19.72
CA PRO A 291 5.28 -3.31 19.80
C PRO A 291 4.08 -3.91 19.04
N TRP A 292 2.91 -3.90 19.69
CA TRP A 292 1.65 -4.31 19.08
C TRP A 292 0.71 -3.10 18.95
N THR A 293 -0.47 -3.27 18.34
CA THR A 293 -1.46 -2.19 18.23
C THR A 293 -2.86 -2.65 18.60
N HIS A 294 -3.68 -1.73 19.08
CA HIS A 294 -5.11 -1.97 19.30
C HIS A 294 -5.83 -2.46 18.02
N ARG A 295 -5.61 -1.81 16.88
CA ARG A 295 -6.15 -2.27 15.58
C ARG A 295 -5.75 -3.71 15.21
N ARG A 296 -4.62 -4.20 15.70
CA ARG A 296 -4.17 -5.58 15.49
C ARG A 296 -4.72 -6.55 16.52
N LEU A 297 -5.00 -6.11 17.75
CA LEU A 297 -5.83 -6.89 18.69
C LEU A 297 -7.24 -7.14 18.13
N ALA A 298 -7.82 -6.15 17.44
CA ALA A 298 -9.16 -6.20 16.85
C ALA A 298 -9.28 -6.89 15.49
N ARG A 299 -8.31 -7.74 15.13
CA ARG A 299 -8.38 -8.55 13.93
C ARG A 299 -8.76 -9.97 14.33
N SER A 300 -9.82 -10.51 13.75
CA SER A 300 -10.32 -11.89 13.94
C SER A 300 -9.65 -12.93 13.02
N GLY A 301 -8.57 -12.58 12.32
CA GLY A 301 -7.86 -13.51 11.43
C GLY A 301 -6.45 -13.06 11.04
N GLY A 302 -5.53 -14.03 10.97
CA GLY A 302 -4.09 -13.79 11.14
C GLY A 302 -3.76 -13.46 12.60
N TYR A 303 -2.57 -12.91 12.85
CA TYR A 303 -1.91 -12.66 14.15
C TYR A 303 -2.65 -11.83 15.24
N GLY A 304 -3.97 -11.64 15.13
CA GLY A 304 -4.76 -10.82 16.03
C GLY A 304 -5.13 -11.51 17.35
N ALA A 305 -6.02 -10.86 18.12
CA ALA A 305 -6.43 -11.34 19.44
C ALA A 305 -7.94 -11.62 19.55
N GLY A 306 -8.70 -11.46 18.45
CA GLY A 306 -10.16 -11.63 18.45
C GLY A 306 -10.91 -10.72 19.43
N ILE A 307 -10.47 -9.46 19.59
CA ILE A 307 -11.13 -8.47 20.47
C ILE A 307 -11.63 -7.29 19.65
N ASP A 308 -12.91 -7.17 19.33
CA ASP A 308 -13.37 -6.09 18.44
C ASP A 308 -13.17 -4.67 18.99
N SER A 309 -13.16 -4.51 20.33
CA SER A 309 -13.21 -3.21 21.00
C SER A 309 -12.10 -2.96 22.06
N PRO A 310 -10.81 -3.11 21.73
CA PRO A 310 -9.71 -3.02 22.69
C PRO A 310 -9.55 -1.62 23.29
N GLY A 311 -9.96 -0.57 22.59
CA GLY A 311 -10.01 0.80 23.10
C GLY A 311 -11.13 1.04 24.12
N TRP A 312 -12.24 0.31 24.01
CA TRP A 312 -13.30 0.24 25.03
C TRP A 312 -12.85 -0.57 26.25
N TYR A 313 -12.30 -1.77 26.05
CA TYR A 313 -11.83 -2.60 27.18
C TYR A 313 -10.66 -1.96 27.95
N GLY A 314 -9.71 -1.32 27.27
CA GLY A 314 -8.67 -0.51 27.92
C GLY A 314 -9.24 0.68 28.70
N HIS A 315 -10.33 1.28 28.22
CA HIS A 315 -11.06 2.30 28.99
C HIS A 315 -11.72 1.70 30.24
N LEU A 316 -12.45 0.57 30.11
CA LEU A 316 -13.05 -0.14 31.25
C LEU A 316 -12.01 -0.63 32.28
N PHE A 317 -10.77 -0.88 31.86
CA PHE A 317 -9.67 -1.21 32.76
C PHE A 317 -9.17 0.01 33.53
N ARG A 318 -8.90 1.11 32.81
CA ARG A 318 -8.35 2.37 33.37
C ARG A 318 -9.37 3.19 34.18
N ALA A 319 -10.66 3.03 33.93
CA ALA A 319 -11.75 3.78 34.57
C ALA A 319 -12.65 2.85 35.41
N PRO A 320 -12.17 2.32 36.56
CA PRO A 320 -12.98 1.49 37.46
C PRO A 320 -14.12 2.26 38.12
N ASP A 321 -14.03 3.58 38.21
CA ASP A 321 -15.09 4.47 38.66
C ASP A 321 -15.73 5.22 37.48
N ARG A 322 -17.07 5.21 37.43
CA ARG A 322 -17.88 5.99 36.46
C ARG A 322 -17.48 5.76 34.99
N PRO A 323 -17.42 4.48 34.52
CA PRO A 323 -16.90 4.14 33.19
C PRO A 323 -17.70 4.82 32.08
N VAL A 324 -19.04 4.80 32.16
CA VAL A 324 -19.93 5.36 31.12
C VAL A 324 -19.76 6.87 30.97
N GLU A 325 -19.76 7.63 32.08
CA GLU A 325 -19.67 9.09 32.00
C GLU A 325 -18.27 9.55 31.58
N ARG A 326 -17.22 8.82 31.98
CA ARG A 326 -15.85 9.06 31.50
C ARG A 326 -15.70 8.72 30.02
N TRP A 327 -16.34 7.65 29.53
CA TRP A 327 -16.36 7.28 28.12
C TRP A 327 -17.02 8.36 27.27
N LEU A 328 -18.25 8.75 27.60
CA LEU A 328 -18.99 9.77 26.84
C LEU A 328 -18.33 11.16 26.92
N THR A 329 -17.61 11.45 28.01
CA THR A 329 -16.73 12.62 28.10
C THR A 329 -15.51 12.53 27.16
N LYS A 330 -14.92 11.33 26.97
CA LYS A 330 -13.82 11.07 26.02
C LYS A 330 -14.29 11.24 24.57
N VAL A 331 -15.45 10.67 24.23
CA VAL A 331 -16.11 10.83 22.92
C VAL A 331 -16.40 12.30 22.62
N ALA A 332 -16.97 13.02 23.58
CA ALA A 332 -17.26 14.45 23.43
C ALA A 332 -16.01 15.34 23.33
N ARG A 333 -14.81 14.86 23.73
CA ARG A 333 -13.54 15.57 23.48
C ARG A 333 -13.08 15.35 22.04
N LEU A 334 -13.02 14.10 21.58
CA LEU A 334 -12.67 13.78 20.19
C LEU A 334 -13.55 14.55 19.19
N LEU A 335 -14.87 14.55 19.41
CA LEU A 335 -15.78 15.26 18.51
C LEU A 335 -15.54 16.78 18.50
N ARG A 336 -15.11 17.40 19.62
CA ARG A 336 -14.74 18.82 19.67
C ARG A 336 -13.39 19.11 19.02
N GLU A 337 -12.45 18.16 19.08
CA GLU A 337 -11.15 18.26 18.41
C GLU A 337 -11.31 18.26 16.87
N GLU A 338 -12.39 17.65 16.37
CA GLU A 338 -12.85 17.70 14.97
C GLU A 338 -13.94 18.77 14.73
N ASP A 339 -13.87 19.89 15.45
CA ASP A 339 -14.75 21.07 15.34
C ASP A 339 -16.28 20.82 15.47
N ARG A 340 -16.72 19.69 16.04
CA ARG A 340 -18.16 19.41 16.31
C ARG A 340 -18.62 20.06 17.61
N ILE A 341 -19.80 20.69 17.59
CA ILE A 341 -20.37 21.45 18.72
C ILE A 341 -21.04 20.52 19.74
N VAL A 342 -20.25 19.78 20.52
CA VAL A 342 -20.78 18.91 21.59
C VAL A 342 -20.74 19.64 22.95
N SER A 343 -21.89 19.99 23.52
CA SER A 343 -21.95 20.63 24.85
C SER A 343 -21.99 19.61 26.01
N SER A 344 -21.77 20.05 27.26
CA SER A 344 -21.90 19.17 28.43
C SER A 344 -23.34 18.63 28.63
N ALA A 345 -24.36 19.33 28.12
CA ALA A 345 -25.74 18.85 28.17
C ALA A 345 -25.94 17.60 27.29
N HIS A 346 -25.28 17.54 26.12
CA HIS A 346 -25.29 16.36 25.25
C HIS A 346 -24.64 15.15 25.96
N VAL A 347 -23.55 15.36 26.72
CA VAL A 347 -22.92 14.28 27.50
C VAL A 347 -23.86 13.76 28.60
N ILE A 348 -24.55 14.65 29.32
CA ILE A 348 -25.51 14.28 30.36
C ILE A 348 -26.67 13.47 29.77
N GLU A 349 -27.25 13.92 28.66
CA GLU A 349 -28.36 13.20 28.02
C GLU A 349 -27.90 11.89 27.37
N ALA A 350 -26.68 11.82 26.83
CA ALA A 350 -26.11 10.56 26.33
C ALA A 350 -25.88 9.53 27.45
N VAL A 351 -25.43 9.94 28.63
CA VAL A 351 -25.32 9.04 29.80
C VAL A 351 -26.71 8.50 30.17
N ARG A 352 -27.68 9.40 30.33
CA ARG A 352 -29.06 9.05 30.67
C ARG A 352 -29.70 8.14 29.63
N LEU A 353 -29.44 8.37 28.34
CA LEU A 353 -29.94 7.52 27.27
C LEU A 353 -29.31 6.13 27.31
N ALA A 354 -27.98 6.02 27.52
CA ALA A 354 -27.31 4.73 27.67
C ALA A 354 -27.85 3.94 28.88
N GLU A 355 -28.07 4.59 30.02
CA GLU A 355 -28.73 4.00 31.20
C GLU A 355 -30.17 3.54 30.89
N THR A 356 -30.93 4.33 30.14
CA THR A 356 -32.30 4.00 29.73
C THR A 356 -32.33 2.81 28.77
N LEU A 357 -31.41 2.76 27.80
CA LEU A 357 -31.27 1.64 26.85
C LEU A 357 -30.88 0.35 27.56
N ALA A 358 -29.94 0.41 28.53
CA ALA A 358 -29.56 -0.75 29.34
C ALA A 358 -30.76 -1.30 30.11
N ALA A 359 -31.53 -0.44 30.78
CA ALA A 359 -32.72 -0.83 31.52
C ALA A 359 -33.81 -1.42 30.61
N LEU A 360 -34.03 -0.87 29.41
CA LEU A 360 -34.97 -1.40 28.41
C LEU A 360 -34.54 -2.76 27.85
N ARG A 361 -33.23 -3.01 27.74
CA ARG A 361 -32.63 -4.27 27.30
C ARG A 361 -32.46 -5.29 28.44
N GLY A 362 -32.82 -4.94 29.67
CA GLY A 362 -32.66 -5.80 30.85
C GLY A 362 -31.21 -6.00 31.31
N ARG A 363 -30.27 -5.17 30.81
CA ARG A 363 -28.84 -5.27 31.14
C ARG A 363 -28.53 -4.70 32.53
N PRO A 364 -27.54 -5.23 33.26
CA PRO A 364 -27.16 -4.75 34.59
C PRO A 364 -26.48 -3.37 34.55
N LEU A 365 -25.75 -3.06 33.48
CA LEU A 365 -25.03 -1.80 33.24
C LEU A 365 -25.02 -1.48 31.73
N PRO A 366 -24.81 -0.22 31.31
CA PRO A 366 -24.66 0.11 29.89
C PRO A 366 -23.31 -0.34 29.35
N GLY A 367 -23.31 -1.17 28.31
CA GLY A 367 -22.12 -1.63 27.62
C GLY A 367 -21.76 -0.77 26.39
N LEU A 368 -20.93 -1.34 25.51
CA LEU A 368 -20.53 -0.66 24.28
C LEU A 368 -21.72 -0.37 23.34
N GLY A 369 -22.68 -1.30 23.24
CA GLY A 369 -23.88 -1.12 22.40
C GLY A 369 -24.72 0.09 22.82
N GLU A 370 -25.12 0.17 24.09
CA GLU A 370 -25.95 1.27 24.61
C GLU A 370 -25.24 2.62 24.54
N THR A 371 -23.93 2.64 24.80
CA THR A 371 -23.14 3.87 24.69
C THR A 371 -22.96 4.29 23.23
N THR A 372 -22.76 3.36 22.30
CA THR A 372 -22.67 3.65 20.85
C THR A 372 -23.99 4.20 20.31
N ASP A 373 -25.13 3.60 20.67
CA ASP A 373 -26.46 4.11 20.30
C ASP A 373 -26.72 5.51 20.88
N ALA A 374 -26.32 5.74 22.14
CA ALA A 374 -26.45 7.05 22.77
C ALA A 374 -25.54 8.11 22.13
N VAL A 375 -24.31 7.75 21.73
CA VAL A 375 -23.41 8.62 20.95
C VAL A 375 -24.05 8.96 19.60
N ARG A 376 -24.54 7.95 18.87
CA ARG A 376 -25.21 8.10 17.57
C ARG A 376 -26.39 9.07 17.67
N ALA A 377 -27.28 8.88 18.64
CA ALA A 377 -28.48 9.69 18.81
C ALA A 377 -28.22 11.11 19.34
N VAL A 378 -27.30 11.29 20.29
CA VAL A 378 -27.17 12.54 21.07
C VAL A 378 -25.91 13.35 20.73
N LEU A 379 -24.79 12.71 20.38
CA LEU A 379 -23.53 13.40 20.09
C LEU A 379 -23.25 13.53 18.58
N CYS A 380 -23.94 12.73 17.75
CA CYS A 380 -23.71 12.60 16.31
C CYS A 380 -24.91 12.99 15.44
N ASP A 381 -26.01 13.46 16.05
CA ASP A 381 -27.27 13.84 15.36
C ASP A 381 -27.84 12.74 14.44
N GLY A 382 -27.67 11.48 14.82
CA GLY A 382 -28.08 10.31 14.03
C GLY A 382 -27.15 9.96 12.86
N SER A 383 -26.01 10.65 12.71
CA SER A 383 -25.09 10.46 11.58
C SER A 383 -23.99 9.44 11.85
N ASP A 384 -23.82 8.51 10.90
CA ASP A 384 -22.81 7.44 10.99
C ASP A 384 -21.39 7.91 10.65
N VAL A 385 -21.23 9.04 9.96
CA VAL A 385 -19.92 9.61 9.60
C VAL A 385 -19.09 9.98 10.84
N PRO A 386 -19.58 10.82 11.79
CA PRO A 386 -18.87 11.06 13.05
C PRO A 386 -18.82 9.83 13.96
N LEU A 387 -19.78 8.90 13.86
CA LEU A 387 -19.77 7.66 14.63
C LEU A 387 -18.63 6.72 14.20
N ALA A 388 -18.38 6.60 12.89
CA ALA A 388 -17.27 5.83 12.34
C ALA A 388 -15.89 6.35 12.82
N LEU A 389 -15.75 7.66 12.97
CA LEU A 389 -14.56 8.24 13.61
C LEU A 389 -14.43 7.81 15.07
N VAL A 390 -15.52 7.88 15.85
CA VAL A 390 -15.52 7.43 17.26
C VAL A 390 -15.18 5.94 17.35
N HIS A 391 -15.68 5.12 16.43
CA HIS A 391 -15.36 3.71 16.33
C HIS A 391 -13.86 3.48 16.09
N ASP A 392 -13.31 4.04 15.03
CA ASP A 392 -11.89 3.89 14.66
C ASP A 392 -10.96 4.40 15.77
N ARG A 393 -11.20 5.63 16.24
CA ARG A 393 -10.30 6.36 17.16
C ARG A 393 -10.41 5.96 18.63
N LEU A 394 -11.57 5.47 19.08
CA LEU A 394 -11.83 5.18 20.50
C LEU A 394 -12.24 3.75 20.79
N VAL A 395 -13.14 3.15 19.99
CA VAL A 395 -13.63 1.77 20.23
C VAL A 395 -12.54 0.76 19.90
N VAL A 396 -11.99 0.84 18.68
CA VAL A 396 -10.79 0.11 18.30
C VAL A 396 -9.58 0.81 18.93
N GLY A 397 -9.29 2.03 18.46
CA GLY A 397 -8.29 2.91 19.03
C GLY A 397 -6.88 2.73 18.47
N ASP A 398 -6.09 3.77 18.73
CA ASP A 398 -4.86 4.08 17.99
C ASP A 398 -3.57 3.72 18.75
N VAL A 399 -3.68 2.96 19.84
CA VAL A 399 -2.54 2.74 20.75
C VAL A 399 -1.54 1.78 20.11
N LEU A 400 -0.29 2.24 19.98
CA LEU A 400 0.92 1.46 19.72
C LEU A 400 1.66 1.26 21.06
N GLY A 401 2.08 0.03 21.37
CA GLY A 401 2.87 -0.23 22.57
C GLY A 401 4.33 0.22 22.47
N GLU A 402 5.05 0.11 23.58
CA GLU A 402 6.47 0.43 23.69
C GLU A 402 7.26 -0.79 24.16
N VAL A 403 8.48 -0.98 23.64
CA VAL A 403 9.41 -2.06 24.03
C VAL A 403 10.77 -1.42 24.37
N PRO A 404 11.44 -1.82 25.47
CA PRO A 404 12.67 -1.19 25.93
C PRO A 404 13.88 -1.66 25.09
N GLU A 405 14.92 -0.83 25.04
CA GLU A 405 16.15 -1.15 24.26
C GLU A 405 16.95 -2.33 24.82
N SER A 406 16.64 -2.75 26.05
CA SER A 406 17.15 -3.94 26.73
C SER A 406 16.63 -5.25 26.12
N ALA A 407 15.53 -5.22 25.37
CA ALA A 407 14.96 -6.40 24.75
C ALA A 407 15.93 -7.05 23.73
N PRO A 408 15.92 -8.39 23.60
CA PRO A 408 16.54 -9.08 22.48
C PRO A 408 16.00 -8.51 21.16
N ALA A 409 16.88 -8.24 20.21
CA ALA A 409 16.49 -7.71 18.91
C ALA A 409 17.61 -7.99 17.91
N VAL A 410 17.23 -8.28 16.67
CA VAL A 410 18.19 -8.44 15.58
C VAL A 410 19.02 -7.15 15.42
N PRO A 411 20.30 -7.22 15.02
CA PRO A 411 21.17 -6.04 14.90
C PRO A 411 20.56 -4.92 14.04
N LEU A 412 19.86 -5.28 12.96
CA LEU A 412 19.21 -4.35 12.05
C LEU A 412 18.10 -3.53 12.72
N GLN A 413 17.29 -4.15 13.57
CA GLN A 413 16.23 -3.49 14.36
C GLN A 413 16.83 -2.50 15.37
N ARG A 414 17.98 -2.84 15.97
CA ARG A 414 18.73 -1.93 16.87
C ARG A 414 19.34 -0.73 16.15
N ASP A 415 19.81 -0.88 14.90
CA ASP A 415 20.21 0.27 14.09
C ASP A 415 18.99 1.11 13.68
N LEU A 416 17.88 0.49 13.26
CA LEU A 416 16.64 1.20 12.92
C LEU A 416 16.12 2.06 14.08
N ALA A 417 15.99 1.50 15.29
CA ALA A 417 15.58 2.25 16.48
C ALA A 417 16.51 3.44 16.78
N ARG A 418 17.83 3.25 16.63
CA ARG A 418 18.83 4.33 16.75
C ARG A 418 18.61 5.43 15.71
N ARG A 419 18.30 5.06 14.45
CA ARG A 419 18.02 6.02 13.36
C ARG A 419 16.72 6.78 13.60
N GLN A 420 15.63 6.09 13.96
CA GLN A 420 14.35 6.68 14.34
C GLN A 420 14.50 7.75 15.42
N ARG A 421 15.25 7.44 16.50
CA ARG A 421 15.58 8.43 17.55
C ARG A 421 16.39 9.61 17.01
N SER A 422 17.45 9.37 16.25
CA SER A 422 18.32 10.44 15.72
C SER A 422 17.58 11.41 14.79
N LEU A 423 16.65 10.90 13.98
CA LEU A 423 15.84 11.67 13.03
C LEU A 423 14.53 12.21 13.63
N ARG A 424 14.28 11.94 14.91
CA ARG A 424 13.01 12.23 15.63
C ARG A 424 11.78 11.70 14.88
N LEU A 425 11.92 10.58 14.18
CA LEU A 425 10.87 9.95 13.40
C LEU A 425 10.31 8.79 14.21
N LYS A 426 9.21 9.03 14.93
CA LYS A 426 8.55 8.02 15.75
C LYS A 426 7.61 7.14 14.91
N PRO A 427 7.67 5.80 15.07
CA PRO A 427 6.57 4.90 14.71
C PRO A 427 5.24 5.37 15.29
N ASP A 428 4.17 5.08 14.57
CA ASP A 428 2.81 5.49 14.92
C ASP A 428 1.84 4.48 14.28
N ALA A 429 0.85 3.99 15.03
CA ALA A 429 -0.17 3.08 14.49
C ALA A 429 -1.16 3.82 13.57
N LEU A 430 -1.20 5.15 13.68
CA LEU A 430 -2.00 6.00 12.83
C LEU A 430 -1.31 6.32 11.51
N GLU A 431 -2.15 6.50 10.50
CA GLU A 431 -1.73 7.12 9.27
C GLU A 431 -1.43 8.60 9.51
N ARG A 432 -0.19 9.03 9.22
CA ARG A 432 0.26 10.41 9.33
C ARG A 432 0.88 10.86 8.02
N GLU A 433 0.38 11.97 7.48
CA GLU A 433 1.05 12.68 6.38
C GLU A 433 2.23 13.51 6.92
N LEU A 434 3.38 13.43 6.24
CA LEU A 434 4.63 14.10 6.59
C LEU A 434 5.20 14.78 5.35
N GLU A 435 5.14 16.11 5.31
CA GLU A 435 5.93 16.89 4.34
C GLU A 435 7.38 17.02 4.84
N LEU A 436 8.33 16.85 3.91
CA LEU A 436 9.78 16.97 4.14
C LEU A 436 10.36 18.04 3.21
N ASP A 437 11.16 18.98 3.73
CA ASP A 437 12.02 19.86 2.91
C ASP A 437 13.44 19.30 2.85
N LEU A 438 13.83 18.78 1.69
CA LEU A 438 15.11 18.10 1.47
C LEU A 438 16.33 19.02 1.60
N ARG A 439 16.16 20.34 1.72
CA ARG A 439 17.26 21.26 2.04
C ARG A 439 17.77 21.13 3.48
N GLY A 440 16.96 20.57 4.39
CA GLY A 440 17.35 20.34 5.78
C GLY A 440 17.92 18.94 6.00
N ASP A 441 19.10 18.83 6.64
CA ASP A 441 19.77 17.56 6.91
C ASP A 441 18.89 16.51 7.61
N THR A 442 17.99 16.95 8.50
CA THR A 442 17.08 16.05 9.24
C THR A 442 16.03 15.46 8.30
N ASP A 443 15.42 16.26 7.43
CA ASP A 443 14.37 15.82 6.51
C ASP A 443 14.93 15.03 5.33
N ALA A 444 16.08 15.45 4.79
CA ALA A 444 16.88 14.64 3.88
C ALA A 444 17.34 13.31 4.52
N GLY A 445 17.54 13.28 5.84
CA GLY A 445 17.80 12.06 6.61
C GLY A 445 16.57 11.15 6.73
N ARG A 446 15.38 11.73 6.97
CA ARG A 446 14.08 11.02 7.03
C ARG A 446 13.73 10.40 5.68
N SER A 447 13.80 11.16 4.59
CA SER A 447 13.58 10.68 3.22
C SER A 447 14.53 9.50 2.90
N ARG A 448 15.84 9.66 3.16
CA ARG A 448 16.83 8.59 2.94
C ARG A 448 16.54 7.34 3.79
N LEU A 449 16.07 7.47 5.02
CA LEU A 449 15.67 6.31 5.84
C LEU A 449 14.46 5.59 5.24
N LEU A 450 13.40 6.31 4.88
CA LEU A 450 12.17 5.73 4.31
C LEU A 450 12.44 5.02 2.98
N HIS A 451 13.24 5.60 2.08
CA HIS A 451 13.63 4.95 0.84
C HIS A 451 14.48 3.67 1.05
N ARG A 452 15.38 3.66 2.06
CA ARG A 452 16.15 2.45 2.40
C ARG A 452 15.26 1.33 2.96
N LEU A 453 14.25 1.69 3.74
CA LEU A 453 13.31 0.71 4.28
C LEU A 453 12.42 0.11 3.19
N ARG A 454 11.93 0.91 2.24
CA ARG A 454 11.21 0.40 1.06
C ARG A 454 12.06 -0.52 0.18
N LEU A 455 13.35 -0.19 -0.03
CA LEU A 455 14.29 -1.10 -0.70
C LEU A 455 14.39 -2.48 -0.02
N LEU A 456 14.22 -2.52 1.31
CA LEU A 456 14.24 -3.74 2.12
C LEU A 456 12.87 -4.44 2.25
N GLY A 457 11.81 -3.93 1.59
CA GLY A 457 10.44 -4.46 1.76
C GLY A 457 9.80 -4.09 3.11
N VAL A 458 10.30 -3.05 3.78
CA VAL A 458 9.75 -2.51 5.04
C VAL A 458 8.96 -1.24 4.70
N ASP A 459 7.70 -1.41 4.29
CA ASP A 459 6.82 -0.33 3.83
C ASP A 459 6.21 0.51 4.98
N TRP A 460 7.08 1.08 5.84
CA TRP A 460 6.67 2.04 6.88
C TRP A 460 6.12 3.36 6.30
N GLY A 461 6.44 3.68 5.06
CA GLY A 461 5.98 4.91 4.41
C GLY A 461 5.79 4.78 2.91
N GLU A 462 4.74 5.39 2.40
CA GLU A 462 4.44 5.51 0.98
C GLU A 462 4.57 6.98 0.52
N PRO A 463 5.26 7.28 -0.60
CA PRO A 463 5.35 8.64 -1.13
C PRO A 463 4.04 9.05 -1.81
N VAL A 464 3.49 10.19 -1.39
CA VAL A 464 2.25 10.77 -1.94
C VAL A 464 2.60 11.91 -2.90
N ARG A 465 1.87 12.01 -4.02
CA ARG A 465 2.02 13.16 -4.94
C ARG A 465 1.40 14.41 -4.32
N SER A 466 2.24 15.33 -3.86
CA SER A 466 1.84 16.61 -3.29
C SER A 466 0.96 17.42 -4.26
N ARG A 467 -0.22 17.85 -3.83
CA ARG A 467 -1.09 18.72 -4.66
C ARG A 467 -0.47 20.11 -4.78
N GLY A 468 0.06 20.45 -5.95
CA GLY A 468 0.54 21.81 -6.26
C GLY A 468 2.02 22.10 -5.98
N SER A 469 2.86 21.08 -5.76
CA SER A 469 4.32 21.27 -5.69
C SER A 469 5.00 20.91 -7.02
N THR A 470 5.57 21.90 -7.71
CA THR A 470 6.46 21.71 -8.87
C THR A 470 7.95 21.63 -8.50
N GLY A 471 8.29 21.72 -7.20
CA GLY A 471 9.66 21.73 -6.71
C GLY A 471 10.18 20.35 -6.34
N THR A 472 11.36 19.98 -6.85
CA THR A 472 12.11 18.73 -6.54
C THR A 472 12.67 18.65 -5.10
N PHE A 473 12.44 19.68 -4.29
CA PHE A 473 12.96 19.79 -2.92
C PHE A 473 11.95 19.42 -1.84
N ARG A 474 10.69 19.15 -2.18
CA ARG A 474 9.67 18.67 -1.23
C ARG A 474 9.20 17.26 -1.56
N GLU A 475 9.04 16.46 -0.52
CA GLU A 475 8.41 15.15 -0.58
C GLU A 475 7.28 15.07 0.44
N THR A 476 6.14 14.52 0.04
CA THR A 476 5.04 14.19 0.95
C THR A 476 5.02 12.68 1.16
N TRP A 477 4.97 12.23 2.39
CA TRP A 477 4.98 10.82 2.77
C TRP A 477 3.78 10.49 3.66
N ARG A 478 3.13 9.35 3.40
CA ARG A 478 2.10 8.76 4.24
C ARG A 478 2.75 7.65 5.07
N LEU A 479 2.80 7.82 6.38
CA LEU A 479 3.46 6.89 7.30
C LEU A 479 2.45 6.12 8.14
N ARG A 480 2.63 4.81 8.29
CA ARG A 480 1.88 3.95 9.22
C ARG A 480 2.78 2.81 9.67
N TRP A 481 2.91 2.59 10.98
CA TRP A 481 3.66 1.47 11.53
C TRP A 481 2.72 0.30 11.84
N GLU A 482 3.05 -0.88 11.32
CA GLU A 482 2.37 -2.14 11.60
C GLU A 482 3.34 -3.14 12.25
N PRO A 483 2.88 -4.01 13.16
CA PRO A 483 3.77 -4.95 13.84
C PRO A 483 4.53 -5.89 12.90
N GLU A 484 3.93 -6.27 11.76
CA GLU A 484 4.56 -7.05 10.69
C GLU A 484 5.84 -6.40 10.14
N LEU A 485 5.97 -5.08 10.23
CA LEU A 485 7.21 -4.39 9.85
C LEU A 485 8.40 -4.81 10.75
N SER A 486 8.16 -5.28 11.98
CA SER A 486 9.21 -5.87 12.82
C SER A 486 9.70 -7.20 12.25
N VAL A 487 8.81 -8.02 11.67
CA VAL A 487 9.19 -9.25 10.96
C VAL A 487 9.91 -8.93 9.66
N ARG A 488 9.42 -7.96 8.87
CA ARG A 488 10.14 -7.49 7.67
C ARG A 488 11.54 -6.96 7.98
N VAL A 489 11.72 -6.30 9.13
CA VAL A 489 13.05 -5.88 9.62
C VAL A 489 13.92 -7.06 10.09
N ALA A 490 13.33 -8.16 10.58
CA ALA A 490 14.06 -9.39 10.88
C ALA A 490 14.51 -10.12 9.61
N GLU A 491 13.60 -10.31 8.64
CA GLU A 491 13.91 -10.86 7.30
C GLU A 491 15.01 -10.05 6.59
N ALA A 492 14.90 -8.72 6.60
CA ALA A 492 15.88 -7.82 6.02
C ALA A 492 17.28 -7.94 6.65
N GLY A 493 17.39 -8.53 7.85
CA GLY A 493 18.65 -8.77 8.55
C GLY A 493 19.62 -9.68 7.79
N VAL A 494 19.12 -10.52 6.89
CA VAL A 494 19.93 -11.37 5.98
C VAL A 494 20.86 -10.52 5.09
N TRP A 495 20.43 -9.30 4.72
CA TRP A 495 21.21 -8.38 3.88
C TRP A 495 22.25 -7.58 4.66
N GLY A 496 22.13 -7.47 5.98
CA GLY A 496 23.12 -6.78 6.81
C GLY A 496 22.63 -6.32 8.18
N THR A 497 23.59 -5.95 9.03
CA THR A 497 23.35 -5.56 10.43
C THR A 497 22.97 -4.10 10.66
N THR A 498 22.93 -3.28 9.60
CA THR A 498 22.51 -1.87 9.64
C THR A 498 21.65 -1.53 8.43
N VAL A 499 20.74 -0.56 8.55
CA VAL A 499 19.77 -0.23 7.48
C VAL A 499 20.48 0.24 6.21
N HIS A 500 21.63 0.90 6.35
CA HIS A 500 22.45 1.32 5.21
C HIS A 500 23.14 0.12 4.52
N ALA A 501 23.79 -0.77 5.29
CA ALA A 501 24.48 -1.93 4.72
C ALA A 501 23.50 -2.94 4.08
N ALA A 502 22.36 -3.18 4.75
CA ALA A 502 21.31 -4.05 4.24
C ALA A 502 20.72 -3.51 2.94
N ALA A 503 20.30 -2.22 2.90
CA ALA A 503 19.73 -1.63 1.70
C ALA A 503 20.73 -1.58 0.53
N ARG A 504 22.03 -1.37 0.83
CA ARG A 504 23.11 -1.48 -0.15
C ARG A 504 23.20 -2.90 -0.75
N ALA A 505 23.34 -3.93 0.10
CA ALA A 505 23.49 -5.31 -0.37
C ALA A 505 22.26 -5.79 -1.15
N LYS A 506 21.06 -5.40 -0.71
CA LYS A 506 19.80 -5.65 -1.41
C LYS A 506 19.79 -5.01 -2.81
N ALA A 507 20.17 -3.74 -2.93
CA ALA A 507 20.23 -3.05 -4.22
C ALA A 507 21.30 -3.63 -5.17
N GLU A 508 22.48 -4.03 -4.64
CA GLU A 508 23.51 -4.71 -5.45
C GLU A 508 23.00 -6.07 -5.98
N ALA A 509 22.26 -6.82 -5.16
CA ALA A 509 21.65 -8.09 -5.55
C ALA A 509 20.50 -7.91 -6.56
N ASP A 510 19.61 -6.94 -6.34
CA ASP A 510 18.48 -6.65 -7.24
C ASP A 510 18.96 -6.19 -8.61
N ALA A 511 19.97 -5.32 -8.67
CA ALA A 511 20.59 -4.93 -9.95
C ALA A 511 21.23 -6.13 -10.66
N THR A 512 21.83 -7.07 -9.93
CA THR A 512 22.46 -8.26 -10.51
C THR A 512 21.41 -9.27 -11.01
N GLY A 513 20.31 -9.44 -10.28
CA GLY A 513 19.20 -10.35 -10.59
C GLY A 513 18.21 -9.82 -11.65
N ALA A 514 18.14 -8.50 -11.82
CA ALA A 514 17.34 -7.82 -12.84
C ALA A 514 17.51 -8.43 -14.23
N ARG A 515 16.42 -8.50 -15.01
CA ARG A 515 16.44 -9.08 -16.36
C ARG A 515 16.28 -8.00 -17.44
N ALA A 516 15.37 -7.04 -17.24
CA ALA A 516 15.21 -5.92 -18.15
C ALA A 516 16.15 -4.76 -17.82
N LEU A 517 16.48 -3.94 -18.83
CA LEU A 517 17.22 -2.69 -18.62
C LEU A 517 16.46 -1.73 -17.69
N ALA A 518 15.13 -1.69 -17.83
CA ALA A 518 14.23 -0.88 -17.02
C ALA A 518 14.37 -1.17 -15.51
N ASP A 519 14.43 -2.46 -15.12
CA ASP A 519 14.61 -2.89 -13.72
C ASP A 519 15.88 -2.26 -13.11
N VAL A 520 17.01 -2.33 -13.85
CA VAL A 520 18.30 -1.78 -13.40
C VAL A 520 18.25 -0.25 -13.30
N THR A 521 17.55 0.44 -14.22
CA THR A 521 17.32 1.89 -14.09
C THR A 521 16.49 2.24 -12.86
N GLY A 522 15.50 1.41 -12.50
CA GLY A 522 14.70 1.56 -11.29
C GLY A 522 15.53 1.41 -10.02
N VAL A 523 16.41 0.41 -9.96
CA VAL A 523 17.35 0.23 -8.84
C VAL A 523 18.33 1.42 -8.74
N ALA A 524 18.81 1.96 -9.87
CA ALA A 524 19.66 3.16 -9.87
C ALA A 524 18.93 4.40 -9.31
N GLU A 525 17.68 4.63 -9.69
CA GLU A 525 16.83 5.70 -9.15
C GLU A 525 16.61 5.50 -7.65
N GLN A 526 16.29 4.28 -7.21
CA GLN A 526 16.13 3.93 -5.79
C GLN A 526 17.41 4.14 -4.97
N CYS A 527 18.60 3.82 -5.51
CA CYS A 527 19.88 4.05 -4.84
C CYS A 527 20.15 5.54 -4.58
N LEU A 528 19.79 6.44 -5.51
CA LEU A 528 19.92 7.88 -5.33
C LEU A 528 18.90 8.41 -4.30
N LEU A 529 17.66 7.92 -4.37
CA LEU A 529 16.60 8.26 -3.42
C LEU A 529 16.92 7.76 -1.99
N ALA A 530 17.55 6.60 -1.87
CA ALA A 530 18.05 6.03 -0.61
C ALA A 530 19.40 6.63 -0.16
N GLY A 531 20.11 7.39 -1.00
CA GLY A 531 21.46 7.88 -0.73
C GLY A 531 22.43 6.73 -0.45
N LEU A 532 22.63 5.86 -1.44
CA LEU A 532 23.50 4.68 -1.42
C LEU A 532 24.61 4.81 -2.48
N PRO A 533 25.55 5.78 -2.36
CA PRO A 533 26.59 6.00 -3.36
C PRO A 533 27.47 4.76 -3.57
N ASP A 534 27.74 4.00 -2.51
CA ASP A 534 28.56 2.79 -2.54
C ASP A 534 27.97 1.65 -3.38
N ALA A 535 26.64 1.61 -3.58
CA ALA A 535 25.97 0.63 -4.44
C ALA A 535 26.08 1.01 -5.93
N LEU A 536 26.16 2.31 -6.24
CA LEU A 536 26.13 2.81 -7.61
C LEU A 536 27.19 2.18 -8.52
N PRO A 537 28.47 1.98 -8.13
CA PRO A 537 29.46 1.34 -9.01
C PRO A 537 29.05 -0.05 -9.51
N VAL A 538 28.35 -0.85 -8.69
CA VAL A 538 27.84 -2.17 -9.08
C VAL A 538 26.63 -2.02 -10.01
N VAL A 539 25.65 -1.20 -9.63
CA VAL A 539 24.43 -0.96 -10.41
C VAL A 539 24.77 -0.36 -11.78
N MET A 540 25.67 0.62 -11.84
CA MET A 540 26.12 1.27 -13.07
C MET A 540 26.89 0.33 -14.00
N ARG A 541 27.69 -0.60 -13.45
CA ARG A 541 28.34 -1.65 -14.25
C ARG A 541 27.29 -2.55 -14.90
N VAL A 542 26.34 -3.09 -14.13
CA VAL A 542 25.28 -3.96 -14.68
C VAL A 542 24.41 -3.19 -15.69
N LEU A 543 24.11 -1.92 -15.42
CA LEU A 543 23.38 -1.06 -16.35
C LEU A 543 24.13 -0.89 -17.68
N ALA A 544 25.44 -0.61 -17.63
CA ALA A 544 26.27 -0.47 -18.81
C ALA A 544 26.42 -1.78 -19.60
N ASP A 545 26.61 -2.91 -18.90
CA ASP A 545 26.70 -4.24 -19.51
C ASP A 545 25.39 -4.61 -20.22
N ARG A 546 24.22 -4.36 -19.59
CA ARG A 546 22.91 -4.60 -20.21
C ARG A 546 22.63 -3.65 -21.37
N ALA A 547 22.91 -2.35 -21.23
CA ALA A 547 22.75 -1.37 -22.32
C ALA A 547 23.74 -1.58 -23.49
N ALA A 548 24.81 -2.37 -23.30
CA ALA A 548 25.71 -2.79 -24.36
C ALA A 548 25.24 -4.07 -25.09
N LEU A 549 24.44 -4.91 -24.43
CA LEU A 549 23.90 -6.16 -24.98
C LEU A 549 22.48 -6.01 -25.55
N ASP A 550 21.71 -5.02 -25.10
CA ASP A 550 20.38 -4.76 -25.61
C ASP A 550 20.43 -4.14 -27.02
N THR A 551 19.84 -4.85 -27.98
CA THR A 551 19.80 -4.46 -29.40
C THR A 551 18.50 -3.75 -29.77
N ASP A 552 17.50 -3.69 -28.88
CA ASP A 552 16.23 -3.02 -29.13
C ASP A 552 16.28 -1.55 -28.72
N VAL A 553 16.19 -0.65 -29.71
CA VAL A 553 16.23 0.79 -29.44
C VAL A 553 14.99 1.31 -28.68
N GLY A 554 13.86 0.59 -28.72
CA GLY A 554 12.67 0.91 -27.92
C GLY A 554 12.98 0.84 -26.43
N HIS A 555 13.61 -0.26 -25.98
CA HIS A 555 14.06 -0.40 -24.59
C HIS A 555 15.07 0.67 -24.19
N LEU A 556 16.05 0.96 -25.05
CA LEU A 556 17.05 2.02 -24.80
C LEU A 556 16.38 3.40 -24.69
N ALA A 557 15.40 3.69 -25.54
CA ALA A 557 14.64 4.94 -25.55
C ALA A 557 13.67 5.07 -24.36
N GLN A 558 13.14 3.97 -23.85
CA GLN A 558 12.32 3.92 -22.63
C GLN A 558 13.16 4.10 -21.36
N ALA A 559 14.40 3.58 -21.33
CA ALA A 559 15.31 3.67 -20.19
C ALA A 559 15.93 5.07 -20.01
N LEU A 560 16.28 5.76 -21.10
CA LEU A 560 16.96 7.06 -21.05
C LEU A 560 16.21 8.14 -20.22
N PRO A 561 14.89 8.35 -20.35
CA PRO A 561 14.15 9.29 -19.51
C PRO A 561 14.24 9.02 -18.01
N ALA A 562 14.32 7.76 -17.57
CA ALA A 562 14.47 7.42 -16.15
C ALA A 562 15.83 7.83 -15.60
N LEU A 563 16.90 7.52 -16.34
CA LEU A 563 18.26 7.91 -15.99
C LEU A 563 18.43 9.43 -15.96
N VAL A 564 17.81 10.17 -16.89
CA VAL A 564 17.89 11.64 -16.90
C VAL A 564 17.08 12.28 -15.77
N ARG A 565 15.91 11.72 -15.38
CA ARG A 565 15.23 12.16 -14.16
C ARG A 565 16.10 11.94 -12.92
N SER A 566 16.76 10.79 -12.85
CA SER A 566 17.68 10.42 -11.77
C SER A 566 18.83 11.43 -11.59
N LEU A 567 19.42 11.92 -12.69
CA LEU A 567 20.43 13.01 -12.65
C LEU A 567 19.91 14.28 -11.96
N ARG A 568 18.63 14.62 -12.17
CA ARG A 568 18.02 15.83 -11.61
C ARG A 568 17.80 15.78 -10.09
N TYR A 569 17.80 14.58 -9.50
CA TYR A 569 17.76 14.38 -8.05
C TYR A 569 19.15 14.41 -7.40
N GLY A 570 20.22 14.12 -8.17
CA GLY A 570 21.60 14.10 -7.66
C GLY A 570 22.08 15.45 -7.13
N ASP A 571 21.78 16.52 -7.85
CA ASP A 571 22.10 17.91 -7.52
C ASP A 571 21.48 18.36 -6.17
N VAL A 572 20.19 18.06 -5.96
CA VAL A 572 19.47 18.37 -4.70
C VAL A 572 20.01 17.55 -3.51
N ARG A 573 20.63 16.39 -3.76
CA ARG A 573 21.00 15.39 -2.74
C ARG A 573 22.51 15.22 -2.55
N GLY A 574 23.33 16.03 -3.22
CA GLY A 574 24.79 16.06 -3.07
C GLY A 574 25.51 14.75 -3.42
N THR A 575 24.97 13.97 -4.36
CA THR A 575 25.57 12.70 -4.81
C THR A 575 26.27 12.92 -6.16
N ASP A 576 27.51 12.43 -6.31
CA ASP A 576 28.23 12.50 -7.59
C ASP A 576 27.52 11.63 -8.64
N THR A 577 26.93 12.30 -9.62
CA THR A 577 26.23 11.67 -10.75
C THR A 577 27.06 11.62 -12.03
N GLY A 578 28.36 11.90 -12.00
CA GLY A 578 29.22 11.90 -13.19
C GLY A 578 29.14 10.61 -14.00
N ALA A 579 29.33 9.46 -13.35
CA ALA A 579 29.22 8.14 -13.99
C ALA A 579 27.81 7.84 -14.55
N LEU A 580 26.75 8.36 -13.90
CA LEU A 580 25.38 8.24 -14.39
C LEU A 580 25.14 9.10 -15.64
N ALA A 581 25.75 10.29 -15.69
CA ALA A 581 25.67 11.18 -16.84
C ALA A 581 26.44 10.63 -18.05
N GLU A 582 27.59 9.99 -17.83
CA GLU A 582 28.34 9.27 -18.88
C GLU A 582 27.54 8.10 -19.46
N VAL A 583 26.91 7.27 -18.63
CA VAL A 583 26.08 6.16 -19.11
C VAL A 583 24.81 6.65 -19.81
N ALA A 584 24.16 7.71 -19.30
CA ALA A 584 23.02 8.32 -19.97
C ALA A 584 23.40 8.93 -21.33
N ALA A 585 24.57 9.57 -21.44
CA ALA A 585 25.09 10.07 -22.71
C ALA A 585 25.43 8.92 -23.68
N GLY A 586 26.09 7.86 -23.21
CA GLY A 586 26.39 6.67 -24.01
C GLY A 586 25.15 5.89 -24.45
N LEU A 587 24.07 5.93 -23.66
CA LEU A 587 22.76 5.40 -24.04
C LEU A 587 22.10 6.28 -25.10
N ALA A 588 22.14 7.61 -24.94
CA ALA A 588 21.62 8.56 -25.91
C ALA A 588 22.30 8.41 -27.29
N GLU A 589 23.62 8.22 -27.36
CA GLU A 589 24.29 7.94 -28.65
C GLU A 589 23.78 6.66 -29.33
N ARG A 590 23.56 5.58 -28.57
CA ARG A 590 22.99 4.33 -29.11
C ARG A 590 21.58 4.55 -29.64
N VAL A 591 20.74 5.28 -28.90
CA VAL A 591 19.41 5.70 -29.37
C VAL A 591 19.52 6.53 -30.65
N PHE A 592 20.43 7.49 -30.74
CA PHE A 592 20.59 8.33 -31.92
C PHE A 592 20.97 7.55 -33.18
N VAL A 593 21.77 6.49 -33.04
CA VAL A 593 22.17 5.61 -34.15
C VAL A 593 21.07 4.60 -34.49
N GLY A 594 20.42 3.98 -33.49
CA GLY A 594 19.44 2.91 -33.67
C GLY A 594 18.02 3.37 -34.02
N LEU A 595 17.63 4.60 -33.67
CA LEU A 595 16.25 5.07 -33.85
C LEU A 595 15.88 5.32 -35.34
N PRO A 596 16.73 5.94 -36.19
CA PRO A 596 16.41 6.12 -37.62
C PRO A 596 16.14 4.84 -38.44
N PRO A 597 16.80 3.68 -38.23
CA PRO A 597 16.42 2.43 -38.87
C PRO A 597 15.21 1.74 -38.21
N ALA A 598 15.02 1.86 -36.89
CA ALA A 598 13.87 1.24 -36.20
C ALA A 598 12.54 1.92 -36.52
N CYS A 599 12.53 3.23 -36.83
CA CYS A 599 11.33 3.96 -37.24
C CYS A 599 10.86 3.64 -38.69
N VAL A 600 11.33 2.56 -39.32
CA VAL A 600 11.00 2.20 -40.71
C VAL A 600 10.09 0.97 -40.76
N ALA A 601 9.09 0.98 -41.66
CA ALA A 601 8.19 -0.14 -41.91
C ALA A 601 7.39 -0.64 -40.68
N LEU A 602 7.14 0.24 -39.71
CA LEU A 602 6.23 -0.01 -38.58
C LEU A 602 4.76 0.01 -39.04
N ASP A 603 3.92 -0.79 -38.38
CA ASP A 603 2.47 -0.65 -38.44
C ASP A 603 1.97 0.58 -37.65
N THR A 604 0.65 0.77 -37.57
CA THR A 604 0.04 1.94 -36.94
C THR A 604 0.29 1.99 -35.43
N ASP A 605 0.17 0.88 -34.72
CA ASP A 605 0.27 0.83 -33.26
C ASP A 605 1.73 0.99 -32.83
N ALA A 606 2.65 0.27 -33.47
CA ALA A 606 4.09 0.40 -33.24
C ALA A 606 4.62 1.80 -33.60
N ALA A 607 4.04 2.47 -34.60
CA ALA A 607 4.38 3.86 -34.93
C ALA A 607 3.90 4.86 -33.87
N GLU A 608 2.75 4.61 -33.22
CA GLU A 608 2.25 5.44 -32.12
C GLU A 608 3.09 5.26 -30.84
N GLU A 609 3.48 4.02 -30.50
CA GLU A 609 4.40 3.72 -29.40
C GLU A 609 5.78 4.37 -29.63
N MET A 610 6.36 4.17 -30.81
CA MET A 610 7.66 4.75 -31.18
C MET A 610 7.62 6.29 -31.20
N ARG A 611 6.50 6.92 -31.56
CA ARG A 611 6.30 8.38 -31.37
C ARG A 611 6.42 8.78 -29.89
N GLY A 612 5.82 8.01 -28.98
CA GLY A 612 5.94 8.22 -27.54
C GLY A 612 7.39 8.14 -27.05
N HIS A 613 8.17 7.19 -27.56
CA HIS A 613 9.61 7.10 -27.29
C HIS A 613 10.39 8.31 -27.83
N VAL A 614 10.12 8.77 -29.06
CA VAL A 614 10.73 9.98 -29.64
C VAL A 614 10.50 11.21 -28.74
N ASP A 615 9.29 11.38 -28.21
CA ASP A 615 8.93 12.50 -27.33
C ASP A 615 9.61 12.43 -25.96
N ALA A 616 9.67 11.23 -25.37
CA ALA A 616 10.34 11.01 -24.10
C ALA A 616 11.87 11.23 -24.22
N VAL A 617 12.48 10.73 -25.30
CA VAL A 617 13.91 10.94 -25.62
C VAL A 617 14.20 12.41 -25.89
N HIS A 618 13.37 13.13 -26.64
CA HIS A 618 13.57 14.56 -26.89
C HIS A 618 13.62 15.38 -25.58
N THR A 619 12.68 15.10 -24.68
CA THR A 619 12.62 15.73 -23.36
C THR A 619 13.83 15.37 -22.50
N ALA A 620 14.24 14.09 -22.51
CA ALA A 620 15.42 13.60 -21.79
C ALA A 620 16.73 14.23 -22.32
N VAL A 621 16.91 14.34 -23.64
CA VAL A 621 18.08 14.99 -24.25
C VAL A 621 18.12 16.48 -23.93
N GLY A 622 16.96 17.14 -23.88
CA GLY A 622 16.83 18.53 -23.41
C GLY A 622 17.45 18.71 -22.03
N LEU A 623 16.96 17.95 -21.06
CA LEU A 623 17.40 17.99 -19.66
C LEU A 623 18.86 17.54 -19.46
N LEU A 624 19.28 16.44 -20.11
CA LEU A 624 20.64 15.92 -20.00
C LEU A 624 21.68 16.91 -20.53
N ALA A 625 21.36 17.63 -21.61
CA ALA A 625 22.23 18.68 -22.11
C ALA A 625 22.38 19.85 -21.14
N GLU A 626 21.31 20.24 -20.43
CA GLU A 626 21.38 21.27 -19.38
C GLU A 626 22.29 20.84 -18.23
N SER A 627 22.08 19.61 -17.71
CA SER A 627 22.92 19.03 -16.65
C SER A 627 24.40 18.94 -17.03
N LEU A 628 24.73 18.57 -18.27
CA LEU A 628 26.11 18.49 -18.75
C LEU A 628 26.77 19.87 -18.99
N THR A 629 25.98 20.93 -19.15
CA THR A 629 26.50 22.32 -19.28
C THR A 629 26.61 23.07 -17.95
N GLY A 630 26.00 22.55 -16.88
CA GLY A 630 25.89 23.21 -15.57
C GLY A 630 27.13 23.10 -14.68
N ALA A 631 28.26 23.67 -15.11
CA ALA A 631 29.33 24.07 -14.20
C ALA A 631 29.24 25.58 -13.92
N PRO A 632 29.48 26.07 -12.69
CA PRO A 632 29.15 27.44 -12.33
C PRO A 632 30.12 28.47 -12.94
N THR A 633 29.73 29.07 -14.07
CA THR A 633 30.33 30.32 -14.56
C THR A 633 29.71 31.50 -13.83
N GLY A 634 30.38 31.97 -12.77
CA GLY A 634 30.04 33.23 -12.14
C GLY A 634 30.47 34.40 -13.03
N GLU A 635 29.53 35.04 -13.72
CA GLU A 635 29.76 36.32 -14.39
C GLU A 635 28.99 37.46 -13.70
N ALA A 636 29.72 38.55 -13.45
CA ALA A 636 29.18 39.74 -12.81
C ALA A 636 28.28 40.52 -13.79
N GLY A 637 26.99 40.60 -13.49
CA GLY A 637 26.04 41.42 -14.23
C GLY A 637 26.32 42.92 -14.06
N GLY A 638 27.10 43.50 -14.96
CA GLY A 638 27.28 44.94 -15.09
C GLY A 638 26.03 45.62 -15.64
N GLY A 639 25.08 45.94 -14.77
CA GLY A 639 23.92 46.78 -15.09
C GLY A 639 24.23 48.26 -14.86
N ALA A 640 24.38 49.02 -15.93
CA ALA A 640 24.44 50.48 -15.86
C ALA A 640 23.03 51.06 -15.95
N ASP A 641 22.62 51.89 -14.99
CA ASP A 641 21.61 52.90 -15.21
C ASP A 641 21.94 54.18 -14.41
N VAL A 642 21.48 55.32 -14.91
CA VAL A 642 21.99 56.67 -14.57
C VAL A 642 20.94 57.49 -13.83
N LEU A 643 21.19 57.81 -12.56
CA LEU A 643 20.55 58.97 -11.90
C LEU A 643 21.49 59.71 -10.94
N THR A 644 21.96 60.86 -11.42
CA THR A 644 22.09 62.16 -10.72
C THR A 644 22.38 62.21 -9.20
N GLY A 645 23.46 62.91 -8.83
CA GLY A 645 23.34 63.93 -7.77
C GLY A 645 24.43 64.01 -6.69
N THR A 646 25.35 64.97 -6.87
CA THR A 646 26.01 65.78 -5.81
C THR A 646 26.91 65.13 -4.75
N ALA A 647 28.05 65.78 -4.52
CA ALA A 647 29.03 65.45 -3.47
C ALA A 647 28.76 66.19 -2.15
N ALA A 648 29.17 65.60 -1.02
CA ALA A 648 29.52 66.32 0.21
C ALA A 648 30.46 65.46 1.08
N SER A 649 31.33 66.11 1.86
CA SER A 649 32.36 65.46 2.69
C SER A 649 32.09 65.60 4.19
N GLY A 650 32.41 64.57 4.97
CA GLY A 650 32.66 64.64 6.42
C GLY A 650 31.42 64.64 7.34
N PRO A 651 31.62 64.79 8.67
CA PRO A 651 32.31 63.77 9.46
C PRO A 651 31.66 63.49 10.85
N GLY A 652 32.13 62.44 11.53
CA GLY A 652 32.25 62.44 13.01
C GLY A 652 31.25 61.63 13.84
N GLU A 653 31.82 60.97 14.87
CA GLU A 653 31.25 60.63 16.20
C GLU A 653 30.00 59.69 16.26
N GLY A 654 29.86 58.82 17.27
CA GLY A 654 30.71 58.49 18.42
C GLY A 654 29.93 57.74 19.51
N THR A 655 30.63 57.17 20.50
CA THR A 655 30.12 56.41 21.68
C THR A 655 29.56 54.99 21.40
N GLY A 656 29.83 53.96 22.22
CA GLY A 656 30.67 53.89 23.42
C GLY A 656 31.07 52.45 23.81
N VAL A 657 32.16 52.32 24.58
CA VAL A 657 32.84 51.10 25.07
C VAL A 657 32.98 51.22 26.59
N PRO A 658 32.77 50.15 27.41
CA PRO A 658 33.88 49.30 27.95
C PRO A 658 33.61 47.78 27.78
N ALA A 659 34.56 46.89 27.44
CA ALA A 659 35.85 46.53 28.08
C ALA A 659 35.69 45.61 29.32
N GLY A 660 36.54 44.61 29.61
CA GLY A 660 37.72 44.01 28.94
C GLY A 660 37.75 42.49 29.28
N THR A 661 38.82 41.67 29.16
CA THR A 661 40.28 41.83 28.92
C THR A 661 40.79 40.51 28.32
N ALA A 662 41.61 40.50 27.25
CA ALA A 662 43.09 40.35 27.26
C ALA A 662 43.63 39.13 28.08
N GLY A 663 44.55 38.30 27.55
CA GLY A 663 45.23 38.35 26.24
C GLY A 663 46.06 37.09 25.94
N ASP A 664 46.83 37.12 24.84
CA ASP A 664 47.79 36.08 24.43
C ASP A 664 48.90 35.86 25.47
N ASP A 665 49.44 34.63 25.54
CA ASP A 665 50.89 34.43 25.36
C ASP A 665 51.32 32.94 25.17
N ALA A 666 52.14 32.75 24.14
CA ALA A 666 53.39 31.97 24.11
C ALA A 666 53.48 30.42 24.34
N GLN A 667 54.24 29.82 23.42
CA GLN A 667 55.22 28.71 23.58
C GLN A 667 54.80 27.24 23.89
N ALA A 668 55.27 26.33 23.03
CA ALA A 668 55.60 24.93 23.37
C ALA A 668 56.97 24.86 24.11
N PRO A 669 57.32 23.75 24.82
CA PRO A 669 57.93 22.60 24.11
C PRO A 669 57.81 21.17 24.76
N ALA A 670 58.11 20.17 23.93
CA ALA A 670 58.83 18.89 24.16
C ALA A 670 58.70 18.00 25.43
N GLY A 671 58.47 16.69 25.16
CA GLY A 671 59.28 15.56 25.68
C GLY A 671 58.89 14.97 27.05
N VAL A 672 59.18 13.70 27.42
CA VAL A 672 60.06 12.64 26.89
C VAL A 672 59.53 11.26 27.42
N GLY A 673 59.77 10.14 26.72
CA GLY A 673 59.68 8.80 27.36
C GLY A 673 59.54 7.58 26.44
N GLY A 674 60.64 6.85 26.19
CA GLY A 674 60.60 5.42 25.79
C GLY A 674 60.20 4.54 26.99
N TYR A 675 60.12 3.20 26.89
CA TYR A 675 61.07 2.29 26.21
C TYR A 675 60.50 0.87 25.95
N ASP A 676 61.15 0.22 24.99
CA ASP A 676 61.37 -1.23 24.82
C ASP A 676 60.28 -2.25 24.42
N ALA A 677 60.79 -3.30 23.77
CA ALA A 677 60.06 -4.30 22.98
C ALA A 677 60.18 -5.72 23.55
N GLY A 678 59.30 -6.61 23.10
CA GLY A 678 59.36 -8.05 23.37
C GLY A 678 58.68 -8.85 22.26
N ALA A 679 59.42 -9.76 21.62
CA ALA A 679 58.97 -10.55 20.47
C ALA A 679 58.52 -11.96 20.87
N GLY A 680 57.85 -12.70 19.95
CA GLY A 680 57.89 -14.17 20.00
C GLY A 680 56.66 -14.96 19.51
N ALA A 681 56.60 -15.21 18.19
CA ALA A 681 56.22 -16.47 17.51
C ALA A 681 55.11 -17.43 18.04
N GLY A 682 54.30 -17.96 17.10
CA GLY A 682 54.08 -19.41 17.01
C GLY A 682 52.70 -19.95 16.60
N ALA A 683 52.60 -20.46 15.35
CA ALA A 683 51.62 -21.45 14.84
C ALA A 683 50.09 -21.13 14.88
N GLY A 684 49.23 -21.66 13.99
CA GLY A 684 49.47 -22.43 12.76
C GLY A 684 48.24 -23.27 12.33
N ALA A 685 47.92 -23.28 11.02
CA ALA A 685 46.94 -24.15 10.31
C ALA A 685 45.45 -24.16 10.77
N GLY A 686 44.45 -24.43 9.92
CA GLY A 686 44.42 -24.66 8.48
C GLY A 686 43.08 -25.28 8.00
N ALA A 687 42.86 -25.32 6.67
CA ALA A 687 41.71 -25.88 5.93
C ALA A 687 40.35 -25.13 6.03
N GLY A 688 39.63 -24.79 4.95
CA GLY A 688 39.98 -24.73 3.53
C GLY A 688 39.27 -25.75 2.61
N ALA A 689 38.27 -25.27 1.84
CA ALA A 689 37.78 -25.82 0.57
C ALA A 689 36.76 -24.83 -0.05
N ALA A 690 36.48 -24.77 -1.35
CA ALA A 690 37.29 -24.92 -2.57
C ALA A 690 36.42 -24.41 -3.74
N VAL A 691 36.96 -23.60 -4.67
CA VAL A 691 36.27 -23.25 -5.93
C VAL A 691 37.18 -23.64 -7.08
N VAL A 692 36.63 -24.37 -8.06
CA VAL A 692 37.37 -24.96 -9.17
C VAL A 692 37.54 -23.94 -10.29
N ALA A 693 38.78 -23.64 -10.65
CA ALA A 693 39.14 -23.01 -11.92
C ALA A 693 39.63 -24.08 -12.90
N VAL A 694 39.37 -23.89 -14.19
CA VAL A 694 39.91 -24.73 -15.28
C VAL A 694 40.57 -23.80 -16.29
N ASP A 695 41.90 -23.81 -16.32
CA ASP A 695 42.68 -23.18 -17.38
C ASP A 695 42.76 -24.10 -18.61
N GLY A 696 42.81 -23.48 -19.79
CA GLY A 696 43.00 -24.13 -21.08
C GLY A 696 43.83 -23.25 -22.01
N ASP A 697 45.14 -23.23 -21.79
CA ASP A 697 46.10 -22.41 -22.52
C ASP A 697 46.53 -23.05 -23.87
N ALA A 698 46.62 -22.26 -24.94
CA ALA A 698 47.27 -22.65 -26.19
C ALA A 698 47.61 -21.48 -27.15
N ALA A 699 48.88 -21.03 -27.05
CA ALA A 699 49.80 -20.75 -28.17
C ALA A 699 49.59 -19.53 -29.11
N THR A 700 50.66 -18.74 -29.20
CA THR A 700 50.91 -17.64 -30.16
C THR A 700 51.61 -18.12 -31.44
N GLY A 701 51.32 -17.50 -32.59
CA GLY A 701 52.05 -17.71 -33.85
C GLY A 701 51.49 -16.85 -35.02
N PRO A 702 52.32 -16.24 -35.91
CA PRO A 702 51.88 -15.01 -36.61
C PRO A 702 51.66 -15.11 -38.13
N ALA A 703 51.03 -14.05 -38.65
CA ALA A 703 51.31 -13.32 -39.90
C ALA A 703 50.32 -13.38 -41.08
N ARG A 704 50.38 -12.27 -41.85
CA ARG A 704 49.84 -11.97 -43.20
C ARG A 704 48.38 -11.52 -43.30
N GLY A 705 48.23 -10.26 -43.71
CA GLY A 705 46.96 -9.71 -44.18
C GLY A 705 46.80 -9.82 -45.70
N VAL A 706 45.56 -10.04 -46.10
CA VAL A 706 44.89 -9.76 -47.39
C VAL A 706 43.43 -9.58 -46.96
N GLY A 707 42.61 -8.63 -47.40
CA GLY A 707 42.65 -7.62 -48.43
C GLY A 707 41.22 -7.06 -48.47
N SER A 708 41.06 -5.74 -48.60
CA SER A 708 39.74 -5.12 -48.64
C SER A 708 39.03 -5.40 -49.97
N PRO A 709 37.69 -5.61 -49.97
CA PRO A 709 36.85 -5.28 -51.10
C PRO A 709 36.08 -3.99 -50.80
N ALA A 710 36.47 -2.91 -51.48
CA ALA A 710 35.63 -1.73 -51.67
C ALA A 710 34.94 -1.81 -53.06
N ALA A 711 33.93 -0.96 -53.25
CA ALA A 711 33.09 -0.78 -54.46
C ALA A 711 31.79 -1.62 -54.52
N ALA A 712 30.64 -1.08 -54.97
CA ALA A 712 30.25 0.34 -55.17
C ALA A 712 28.73 0.47 -55.38
N ALA A 713 28.15 1.60 -54.92
CA ALA A 713 26.90 2.23 -55.41
C ALA A 713 26.60 3.52 -54.59
N THR A 714 27.44 4.56 -54.64
CA THR A 714 27.16 5.83 -55.37
C THR A 714 25.70 6.31 -55.37
N GLY A 715 25.41 7.48 -54.75
CA GLY A 715 24.30 8.32 -55.23
C GLY A 715 23.47 9.20 -54.29
N ALA A 716 24.02 9.90 -53.28
CA ALA A 716 23.32 11.07 -52.68
C ALA A 716 24.29 12.07 -52.06
N GLY A 717 24.08 13.37 -52.32
CA GLY A 717 25.02 14.46 -52.08
C GLY A 717 25.55 14.63 -50.65
N ALA A 718 26.84 14.94 -50.56
CA ALA A 718 27.50 15.33 -49.33
C ALA A 718 27.07 16.73 -48.85
N VAL A 719 26.77 16.86 -47.56
CA VAL A 719 26.89 18.12 -46.83
C VAL A 719 27.88 17.88 -45.69
N GLY A 720 29.13 18.31 -45.90
CA GLY A 720 30.14 18.32 -44.86
C GLY A 720 29.97 19.54 -43.97
N GLY A 721 29.89 19.32 -42.66
CA GLY A 721 29.91 20.37 -41.63
C GLY A 721 30.61 19.81 -40.39
N ALA A 722 31.62 20.52 -39.88
CA ALA A 722 32.51 20.02 -38.83
C ALA A 722 31.82 19.87 -37.45
N GLY A 723 32.46 19.12 -36.55
CA GLY A 723 31.97 18.89 -35.19
C GLY A 723 31.80 20.18 -34.37
N GLY A 724 30.84 20.16 -33.44
CA GLY A 724 30.49 21.31 -32.60
C GLY A 724 29.08 21.26 -31.99
N GLY A 725 28.21 20.36 -32.48
CA GLY A 725 26.92 20.09 -31.84
C GLY A 725 27.07 19.23 -30.58
N GLY A 726 26.76 19.82 -29.42
CA GLY A 726 26.48 19.05 -28.19
C GLY A 726 25.29 18.09 -28.37
N LEU A 727 24.88 17.40 -27.30
CA LEU A 727 23.88 16.32 -27.37
C LEU A 727 22.58 16.72 -28.11
N ARG A 728 22.07 17.94 -27.87
CA ARG A 728 20.91 18.53 -28.61
C ARG A 728 21.15 18.63 -30.12
N GLY A 729 22.36 18.99 -30.56
CA GLY A 729 22.71 19.09 -31.98
C GLY A 729 22.68 17.74 -32.70
N ARG A 730 23.13 16.67 -32.03
CA ARG A 730 23.05 15.30 -32.57
C ARG A 730 21.61 14.81 -32.62
N TRP A 731 20.81 15.05 -31.58
CA TRP A 731 19.38 14.72 -31.60
C TRP A 731 18.61 15.47 -32.70
N ARG A 732 18.89 16.77 -32.92
CA ARG A 732 18.31 17.53 -34.04
C ARG A 732 18.65 16.91 -35.40
N ALA A 733 19.85 16.34 -35.57
CA ALA A 733 20.20 15.60 -36.79
C ALA A 733 19.37 14.32 -36.94
N VAL A 734 19.13 13.57 -35.86
CA VAL A 734 18.24 12.39 -35.84
C VAL A 734 16.81 12.75 -36.24
N LEU A 735 16.23 13.79 -35.62
CA LEU A 735 14.90 14.28 -35.97
C LEU A 735 14.81 14.72 -37.45
N ARG A 736 15.89 15.34 -37.98
CA ARG A 736 15.94 15.75 -39.39
C ARG A 736 16.02 14.55 -40.34
N VAL A 737 16.71 13.48 -39.96
CA VAL A 737 16.71 12.22 -40.71
C VAL A 737 15.33 11.57 -40.69
N LEU A 738 14.65 11.55 -39.54
CA LEU A 738 13.30 11.01 -39.41
C LEU A 738 12.28 11.80 -40.26
N SER A 739 12.31 13.14 -40.24
CA SER A 739 11.35 13.95 -41.00
C SER A 739 11.46 13.80 -42.53
N LEU A 740 12.68 13.60 -43.03
CA LEU A 740 12.98 13.52 -44.46
C LEU A 740 12.85 12.11 -45.08
N ARG A 741 12.82 11.04 -44.28
CA ARG A 741 12.70 9.66 -44.80
C ARG A 741 11.25 9.28 -45.07
N ASP A 742 10.89 9.06 -46.34
CA ASP A 742 9.53 8.66 -46.71
C ASP A 742 9.13 7.25 -46.24
N THR A 743 10.10 6.40 -45.90
CA THR A 743 9.86 5.05 -45.34
C THR A 743 9.52 5.05 -43.84
N VAL A 744 9.51 6.22 -43.20
CA VAL A 744 9.11 6.40 -41.80
C VAL A 744 7.60 6.73 -41.74
N PRO A 745 6.81 6.15 -40.84
CA PRO A 745 5.39 6.45 -40.68
C PRO A 745 5.11 7.95 -40.50
N GLY A 746 4.01 8.42 -41.11
CA GLY A 746 3.62 9.84 -41.09
C GLY A 746 3.59 10.44 -39.68
N VAL A 747 3.07 9.70 -38.70
CA VAL A 747 2.92 10.17 -37.31
C VAL A 747 4.25 10.48 -36.62
N ILE A 748 5.32 9.77 -36.97
CA ILE A 748 6.68 10.05 -36.47
C ILE A 748 7.29 11.23 -37.24
N ARG A 749 7.10 11.26 -38.57
CA ARG A 749 7.63 12.34 -39.43
C ARG A 749 7.07 13.71 -39.06
N GLY A 750 5.74 13.81 -38.93
CA GLY A 750 5.05 15.04 -38.52
C GLY A 750 5.51 15.49 -37.13
N ARG A 751 5.66 14.55 -36.20
CA ARG A 751 6.15 14.86 -34.85
C ARG A 751 7.60 15.36 -34.86
N ALA A 752 8.48 14.75 -35.65
CA ALA A 752 9.86 15.20 -35.79
C ALA A 752 9.97 16.62 -36.38
N VAL A 753 9.13 16.99 -37.35
CA VAL A 753 9.06 18.38 -37.86
C VAL A 753 8.54 19.33 -36.79
N ARG A 754 7.51 18.94 -36.02
CA ARG A 754 6.96 19.75 -34.93
C ARG A 754 8.00 20.04 -33.85
N LEU A 755 8.72 19.00 -33.39
CA LEU A 755 9.77 19.14 -32.39
C LEU A 755 10.92 20.04 -32.90
N LEU A 756 11.37 19.87 -34.14
CA LEU A 756 12.40 20.73 -34.73
C LEU A 756 11.98 22.21 -34.85
N LEU A 757 10.70 22.47 -35.11
CA LEU A 757 10.12 23.81 -35.18
C LEU A 757 10.03 24.46 -33.78
N ASP A 758 9.56 23.71 -32.77
CA ASP A 758 9.53 24.18 -31.37
C ASP A 758 10.93 24.46 -30.82
N ASP A 759 11.93 23.67 -31.22
CA ASP A 759 13.35 23.85 -30.85
C ASP A 759 14.05 25.02 -31.56
N GLY A 760 13.36 25.72 -32.48
CA GLY A 760 13.92 26.76 -33.34
C GLY A 760 14.96 26.23 -34.34
N ALA A 761 15.05 24.91 -34.55
CA ALA A 761 16.02 24.26 -35.42
C ALA A 761 15.56 24.18 -36.89
N LEU A 762 14.32 24.59 -37.17
CA LEU A 762 13.67 24.52 -38.47
C LEU A 762 12.68 25.69 -38.58
N GLU A 763 12.81 26.51 -39.63
CA GLU A 763 11.97 27.71 -39.82
C GLU A 763 10.56 27.38 -40.31
N SER A 764 9.55 28.19 -39.95
CA SER A 764 8.15 28.02 -40.42
C SER A 764 8.01 27.80 -41.92
N GLY A 765 8.84 28.46 -42.76
CA GLY A 765 8.82 28.27 -44.21
C GLY A 765 9.23 26.86 -44.64
N GLU A 766 10.19 26.25 -43.95
CA GLU A 766 10.63 24.88 -44.19
C GLU A 766 9.62 23.87 -43.62
N ALA A 767 8.99 24.18 -42.48
CA ALA A 767 7.90 23.37 -41.92
C ALA A 767 6.72 23.30 -42.90
N ALA A 768 6.33 24.45 -43.46
CA ALA A 768 5.31 24.55 -44.50
C ALA A 768 5.70 23.80 -45.78
N ARG A 769 6.98 23.79 -46.17
CA ARG A 769 7.47 22.99 -47.31
C ARG A 769 7.32 21.48 -47.07
N LEU A 770 7.72 21.00 -45.89
CA LEU A 770 7.59 19.58 -45.53
C LEU A 770 6.13 19.15 -45.37
N MET A 771 5.29 20.01 -44.80
CA MET A 771 3.84 19.81 -44.72
C MET A 771 3.20 19.76 -46.12
N GLY A 772 3.55 20.68 -47.02
CA GLY A 772 3.06 20.67 -48.40
C GLY A 772 3.48 19.45 -49.22
N LEU A 773 4.64 18.85 -48.91
CA LEU A 773 5.06 17.56 -49.48
C LEU A 773 4.25 16.40 -48.91
N ALA A 774 4.07 16.34 -47.58
CA ALA A 774 3.28 15.29 -46.93
C ALA A 774 1.80 15.33 -47.37
N LEU A 775 1.22 16.52 -47.51
CA LEU A 775 -0.17 16.75 -47.92
C LEU A 775 -0.36 16.84 -49.45
N SER A 776 0.61 16.39 -50.24
CA SER A 776 0.51 16.43 -51.70
C SER A 776 -0.65 15.56 -52.21
N PRO A 777 -1.26 15.89 -53.38
CA PRO A 777 -2.31 15.06 -53.98
C PRO A 777 -1.89 13.63 -54.35
N GLY A 778 -0.58 13.33 -54.34
CA GLY A 778 -0.05 11.98 -54.56
C GLY A 778 0.07 11.14 -53.28
N THR A 779 -0.13 11.72 -52.11
CA THR A 779 -0.05 11.00 -50.82
C THR A 779 -1.39 10.32 -50.50
N PRO A 780 -1.42 9.03 -50.10
CA PRO A 780 -2.63 8.38 -49.61
C PRO A 780 -3.27 9.16 -48.44
N PRO A 781 -4.60 9.42 -48.43
CA PRO A 781 -5.24 10.24 -47.39
C PRO A 781 -4.94 9.81 -45.95
N ALA A 782 -4.91 8.49 -45.68
CA ALA A 782 -4.55 7.96 -44.35
C ALA A 782 -3.11 8.30 -43.93
N ALA A 783 -2.14 8.27 -44.85
CA ALA A 783 -0.75 8.62 -44.57
C ALA A 783 -0.58 10.14 -44.33
N ALA A 784 -1.31 10.96 -45.09
CA ALA A 784 -1.37 12.40 -44.88
C ALA A 784 -2.02 12.75 -43.52
N ALA A 785 -3.14 12.10 -43.16
CA ALA A 785 -3.80 12.26 -41.87
C ALA A 785 -2.88 11.87 -40.70
N ALA A 786 -2.18 10.74 -40.79
CA ALA A 786 -1.19 10.32 -39.79
C ALA A 786 -0.06 11.36 -39.61
N TRP A 787 0.39 11.99 -40.70
CA TRP A 787 1.36 13.09 -40.63
C TRP A 787 0.79 14.32 -39.91
N VAL A 788 -0.45 14.72 -40.22
CA VAL A 788 -1.13 15.82 -39.51
C VAL A 788 -1.24 15.53 -38.02
N GLU A 789 -1.62 14.30 -37.63
CA GLU A 789 -1.67 13.94 -36.21
C GLU A 789 -0.31 14.06 -35.53
N GLY A 790 0.76 13.52 -36.14
CA GLY A 790 2.11 13.64 -35.61
C GLY A 790 2.52 15.11 -35.37
N PHE A 791 2.19 15.97 -36.33
CA PHE A 791 2.53 17.39 -36.28
C PHE A 791 1.67 18.18 -35.28
N ALA A 792 0.36 17.92 -35.25
CA ALA A 792 -0.63 18.74 -34.55
C ALA A 792 -1.01 18.20 -33.16
N GLY A 793 -0.83 16.90 -32.88
CA GLY A 793 -1.37 16.18 -31.73
C GLY A 793 -0.71 16.42 -30.36
N GLY A 794 0.10 17.48 -30.21
CA GLY A 794 0.84 17.77 -28.98
C GLY A 794 0.96 19.25 -28.59
N GLY A 795 0.25 20.15 -29.26
CA GLY A 795 0.27 21.58 -28.94
C GLY A 795 -0.61 22.39 -29.90
N SER A 796 -1.60 23.10 -29.36
CA SER A 796 -2.74 23.61 -30.12
C SER A 796 -2.57 25.03 -30.69
N LEU A 797 -1.60 25.80 -30.18
CA LEU A 797 -1.43 27.22 -30.53
C LEU A 797 -0.74 27.46 -31.88
N LEU A 798 0.04 26.51 -32.42
CA LEU A 798 0.81 26.76 -33.66
C LEU A 798 -0.10 27.12 -34.85
N LEU A 799 -1.15 26.32 -35.08
CA LEU A 799 -2.10 26.54 -36.18
C LEU A 799 -2.94 27.82 -36.02
N VAL A 800 -2.93 28.45 -34.84
CA VAL A 800 -3.55 29.76 -34.59
C VAL A 800 -2.63 30.90 -35.01
N HIS A 801 -1.32 30.70 -34.95
CA HIS A 801 -0.32 31.75 -35.19
C HIS A 801 0.36 31.67 -36.57
N ASP A 802 0.32 30.51 -37.24
CA ASP A 802 0.88 30.34 -38.58
C ASP A 802 -0.23 30.08 -39.63
N GLU A 803 -0.71 31.16 -40.24
CA GLU A 803 -1.76 31.11 -41.28
C GLU A 803 -1.34 30.28 -42.51
N ARG A 804 -0.04 30.07 -42.77
CA ARG A 804 0.43 29.27 -43.90
C ARG A 804 0.25 27.77 -43.63
N LEU A 805 0.60 27.32 -42.42
CA LEU A 805 0.36 25.94 -42.00
C LEU A 805 -1.14 25.63 -41.94
N LEU A 806 -1.95 26.58 -41.45
CA LEU A 806 -3.41 26.46 -41.46
C LEU A 806 -3.97 26.39 -42.89
N ALA A 807 -3.49 27.22 -43.82
CA ALA A 807 -3.92 27.21 -45.21
C ALA A 807 -3.56 25.92 -45.96
N LEU A 808 -2.40 25.31 -45.67
CA LEU A 808 -2.01 24.01 -46.22
C LEU A 808 -2.92 22.89 -45.73
N LEU A 809 -3.26 22.88 -44.44
CA LEU A 809 -4.20 21.93 -43.86
C LEU A 809 -5.61 22.08 -44.46
N ASP A 810 -6.11 23.32 -44.57
CA ASP A 810 -7.42 23.65 -45.13
C ASP A 810 -7.51 23.24 -46.63
N THR A 811 -6.48 23.55 -47.41
CA THR A 811 -6.38 23.17 -48.83
C THR A 811 -6.36 21.64 -49.01
N TRP A 812 -5.69 20.91 -48.13
CA TRP A 812 -5.69 19.44 -48.17
C TRP A 812 -7.04 18.87 -47.75
N LEU A 813 -7.59 19.30 -46.59
CA LEU A 813 -8.88 18.83 -46.07
C LEU A 813 -10.03 19.04 -47.07
N THR A 814 -10.06 20.21 -47.74
CA THR A 814 -11.07 20.52 -48.77
C THR A 814 -10.83 19.79 -50.10
N GLY A 815 -9.66 19.18 -50.29
CA GLY A 815 -9.30 18.36 -51.45
C GLY A 815 -9.46 16.84 -51.24
N VAL A 816 -9.75 16.35 -50.03
CA VAL A 816 -9.94 14.92 -49.78
C VAL A 816 -11.29 14.45 -50.38
N PRO A 817 -11.30 13.39 -51.22
CA PRO A 817 -12.54 12.77 -51.71
C PRO A 817 -13.47 12.31 -50.58
N ALA A 818 -14.79 12.40 -50.78
CA ALA A 818 -15.79 12.17 -49.72
C ALA A 818 -15.82 10.71 -49.20
N ASP A 819 -15.49 9.75 -50.05
CA ASP A 819 -15.27 8.34 -49.70
C ASP A 819 -14.05 8.22 -48.77
N ALA A 820 -12.88 8.71 -49.20
CA ALA A 820 -11.66 8.66 -48.40
C ALA A 820 -11.69 9.54 -47.14
N PHE A 821 -12.53 10.58 -47.10
CA PHE A 821 -12.69 11.45 -45.93
C PHE A 821 -13.24 10.68 -44.72
N THR A 822 -14.10 9.69 -44.96
CA THR A 822 -14.71 8.87 -43.90
C THR A 822 -13.65 8.05 -43.15
N ASP A 823 -12.65 7.53 -43.87
CA ASP A 823 -11.57 6.69 -43.31
C ASP A 823 -10.58 7.50 -42.47
N VAL A 824 -10.33 8.78 -42.81
CA VAL A 824 -9.41 9.66 -42.08
C VAL A 824 -10.07 10.43 -40.93
N LEU A 825 -11.40 10.54 -40.93
CA LEU A 825 -12.16 11.32 -39.96
C LEU A 825 -11.93 10.89 -38.49
N PRO A 826 -11.82 9.60 -38.11
CA PRO A 826 -11.54 9.21 -36.73
C PRO A 826 -10.22 9.78 -36.20
N LEU A 827 -9.17 9.73 -37.04
CA LEU A 827 -7.81 10.14 -36.70
C LEU A 827 -7.67 11.67 -36.62
N LEU A 828 -8.31 12.39 -37.56
CA LEU A 828 -8.44 13.85 -37.49
C LEU A 828 -9.26 14.29 -36.26
N ARG A 829 -10.35 13.58 -35.94
CA ARG A 829 -11.16 13.84 -34.75
C ARG A 829 -10.35 13.60 -33.47
N ARG A 830 -9.56 12.53 -33.36
CA ARG A 830 -8.63 12.28 -32.23
C ARG A 830 -7.67 13.46 -32.06
N THR A 831 -7.02 13.87 -33.14
CA THR A 831 -6.05 14.97 -33.18
C THR A 831 -6.64 16.29 -32.66
N PHE A 832 -7.78 16.73 -33.18
CA PHE A 832 -8.36 18.04 -32.82
C PHE A 832 -9.25 18.01 -31.56
N ALA A 833 -9.73 16.85 -31.12
CA ALA A 833 -10.49 16.74 -29.87
C ALA A 833 -9.63 17.03 -28.62
N ALA A 834 -8.33 16.73 -28.69
CA ALA A 834 -7.36 17.05 -27.63
C ALA A 834 -7.12 18.56 -27.42
N TYR A 835 -7.66 19.43 -28.29
CA TYR A 835 -7.46 20.88 -28.18
C TYR A 835 -8.44 21.52 -27.20
N GLU A 836 -7.93 22.47 -26.42
CA GLU A 836 -8.73 23.32 -25.54
C GLU A 836 -9.94 23.95 -26.26
N PRO A 837 -11.14 24.04 -25.64
CA PRO A 837 -12.33 24.59 -26.28
C PRO A 837 -12.15 26.01 -26.82
N GLY A 838 -11.33 26.83 -26.14
CA GLY A 838 -10.96 28.17 -26.60
C GLY A 838 -10.18 28.16 -27.91
N VAL A 839 -9.19 27.26 -28.03
CA VAL A 839 -8.35 27.16 -29.24
C VAL A 839 -9.14 26.62 -30.42
N ARG A 840 -10.01 25.61 -30.20
CA ARG A 840 -10.95 25.13 -31.23
C ARG A 840 -11.87 26.24 -31.76
N ARG A 841 -12.34 27.14 -30.89
CA ARG A 841 -13.13 28.31 -31.30
C ARG A 841 -12.33 29.26 -32.18
N THR A 842 -11.10 29.61 -31.78
CA THR A 842 -10.23 30.51 -32.55
C THR A 842 -9.87 29.93 -33.93
N LEU A 843 -9.53 28.64 -34.01
CA LEU A 843 -9.29 27.95 -35.29
C LEU A 843 -10.55 27.98 -36.18
N GLY A 844 -11.73 27.71 -35.62
CA GLY A 844 -13.00 27.81 -36.35
C GLY A 844 -13.35 29.23 -36.83
N GLU A 845 -12.87 30.27 -36.14
CA GLU A 845 -12.97 31.66 -36.62
C GLU A 845 -11.96 31.98 -37.72
N LEU A 846 -10.73 31.49 -37.64
CA LEU A 846 -9.70 31.67 -38.68
C LEU A 846 -10.13 30.98 -39.99
N VAL A 847 -10.60 29.74 -39.92
CA VAL A 847 -11.16 29.02 -41.08
C VAL A 847 -12.37 29.77 -41.66
N ARG A 848 -13.24 30.36 -40.82
CA ARG A 848 -14.38 31.18 -41.28
C ARG A 848 -13.96 32.49 -41.97
N ARG A 849 -12.82 33.09 -41.57
CA ARG A 849 -12.25 34.27 -42.24
C ARG A 849 -11.61 33.90 -43.58
N GLY A 850 -11.14 32.65 -43.72
CA GLY A 850 -10.44 32.14 -44.88
C GLY A 850 -8.98 32.59 -44.93
N PRO A 851 -8.07 31.84 -45.60
CA PRO A 851 -6.69 32.27 -45.76
C PRO A 851 -6.60 33.59 -46.51
N ALA A 852 -5.74 34.52 -46.06
CA ALA A 852 -5.56 35.83 -46.65
C ALA A 852 -4.97 35.76 -48.08
N GLY A 853 -5.83 35.55 -49.10
CA GLY A 853 -5.35 35.25 -50.45
C GLY A 853 -6.35 35.16 -51.60
N ARG A 854 -7.58 35.70 -51.49
CA ARG A 854 -8.51 35.83 -52.64
C ARG A 854 -9.17 37.21 -52.73
N PRO A 855 -8.69 38.12 -53.60
CA PRO A 855 -9.38 39.38 -53.86
C PRO A 855 -10.54 39.18 -54.84
N GLY A 856 -11.78 39.25 -54.34
CA GLY A 856 -12.98 39.27 -55.18
C GLY A 856 -14.05 38.27 -54.73
N GLY A 857 -14.94 38.72 -53.84
CA GLY A 857 -16.10 37.97 -53.36
C GLY A 857 -16.90 38.82 -52.39
N THR A 858 -17.99 39.43 -52.87
CA THR A 858 -18.80 40.42 -52.15
C THR A 858 -19.22 39.99 -50.75
N THR A 859 -19.10 40.93 -49.80
CA THR A 859 -19.63 40.83 -48.44
C THR A 859 -21.15 40.62 -48.44
N ALA A 860 -21.60 39.39 -48.23
CA ALA A 860 -22.97 39.09 -47.87
C ALA A 860 -23.13 39.29 -46.34
N GLN A 861 -23.74 40.40 -45.93
CA GLN A 861 -24.22 40.55 -44.56
C GLN A 861 -25.45 39.65 -44.36
N GLY A 862 -25.39 38.75 -43.37
CA GLY A 862 -26.57 38.13 -42.77
C GLY A 862 -26.99 36.77 -43.31
N THR A 863 -26.42 35.70 -42.74
CA THR A 863 -27.19 34.56 -42.20
C THR A 863 -26.42 33.97 -41.01
N GLY A 864 -27.14 33.54 -39.97
CA GLY A 864 -26.53 32.88 -38.80
C GLY A 864 -26.06 31.46 -39.12
N LEU A 865 -25.41 30.82 -38.13
CA LEU A 865 -25.03 29.40 -38.20
C LEU A 865 -26.24 28.53 -38.58
N PRO A 866 -26.10 27.55 -39.50
CA PRO A 866 -27.12 26.53 -39.73
C PRO A 866 -27.43 25.78 -38.42
N GLY A 867 -28.61 26.01 -37.85
CA GLY A 867 -29.03 25.49 -36.54
C GLY A 867 -29.08 26.51 -35.38
N PHE A 868 -28.69 27.77 -35.59
CA PHE A 868 -28.86 28.88 -34.63
C PHE A 868 -29.38 30.15 -35.32
N ALA A 869 -30.47 30.01 -36.09
CA ALA A 869 -31.24 31.14 -36.58
C ALA A 869 -32.10 31.75 -35.45
N ALA A 870 -32.55 32.99 -35.61
CA ALA A 870 -33.42 33.66 -34.64
C ALA A 870 -34.83 33.05 -34.55
N GLU A 871 -35.24 32.30 -35.57
CA GLU A 871 -36.47 31.50 -35.58
C GLU A 871 -36.11 30.00 -35.64
N PRO A 872 -36.85 29.12 -34.95
CA PRO A 872 -36.55 27.69 -34.91
C PRO A 872 -36.80 27.02 -36.26
N ASP A 873 -35.86 26.18 -36.68
CA ASP A 873 -35.98 25.29 -37.85
C ASP A 873 -37.01 24.19 -37.54
N THR A 874 -38.26 24.43 -37.95
CA THR A 874 -39.39 23.51 -37.72
C THR A 874 -39.18 22.16 -38.41
N GLY A 875 -38.57 22.12 -39.59
CA GLY A 875 -38.29 20.87 -40.30
C GLY A 875 -37.31 19.96 -39.54
N ARG A 876 -36.26 20.53 -38.93
CA ARG A 876 -35.35 19.78 -38.05
C ARG A 876 -35.98 19.45 -36.70
N ALA A 877 -36.84 20.32 -36.15
CA ALA A 877 -37.54 20.02 -34.91
C ALA A 877 -38.50 18.83 -35.08
N ASP A 878 -39.31 18.84 -36.15
CA ASP A 878 -40.27 17.79 -36.47
C ASP A 878 -39.59 16.43 -36.72
N ALA A 879 -38.41 16.43 -37.35
CA ALA A 879 -37.63 15.21 -37.59
C ALA A 879 -37.16 14.50 -36.31
N VAL A 880 -37.06 15.21 -35.18
CA VAL A 880 -36.58 14.67 -33.89
C VAL A 880 -37.74 14.30 -32.94
N LEU A 881 -38.96 14.82 -33.19
CA LEU A 881 -40.15 14.54 -32.38
C LEU A 881 -40.47 13.04 -32.20
N PRO A 882 -40.35 12.14 -33.20
CA PRO A 882 -40.62 10.71 -32.99
C PRO A 882 -39.66 10.07 -31.99
N VAL A 883 -38.37 10.43 -32.06
CA VAL A 883 -37.34 9.90 -31.14
C VAL A 883 -37.55 10.46 -29.73
N VAL A 884 -37.92 11.73 -29.61
CA VAL A 884 -38.22 12.36 -28.31
C VAL A 884 -39.51 11.78 -27.69
N ARG A 885 -40.55 11.49 -28.47
CA ARG A 885 -41.76 10.82 -27.96
C ARG A 885 -41.46 9.40 -27.48
N LEU A 886 -40.64 8.65 -28.22
CA LEU A 886 -40.16 7.32 -27.81
C LEU A 886 -39.37 7.38 -26.49
N LEU A 887 -38.39 8.30 -26.38
CA LEU A 887 -37.56 8.47 -25.18
C LEU A 887 -38.34 8.98 -23.95
N LEU A 888 -39.42 9.73 -24.17
CA LEU A 888 -40.32 10.20 -23.10
C LEU A 888 -41.50 9.26 -22.83
N GLY A 889 -41.57 8.11 -23.50
CA GLY A 889 -42.63 7.11 -23.32
C GLY A 889 -44.03 7.56 -23.78
N LEU A 890 -44.12 8.62 -24.60
CA LEU A 890 -45.39 9.28 -24.94
C LEU A 890 -46.22 8.55 -26.01
N ASP A 891 -45.64 7.59 -26.73
CA ASP A 891 -46.35 6.79 -27.75
C ASP A 891 -47.04 5.55 -27.14
N ALA A 892 -46.84 5.27 -25.85
CA ALA A 892 -47.50 4.19 -25.14
C ALA A 892 -48.90 4.59 -24.65
N HIS A 893 -49.86 4.86 -25.56
CA HIS A 893 -51.33 4.74 -25.34
C HIS A 893 -52.19 5.18 -26.56
N LEU A 894 -52.01 4.56 -27.74
CA LEU A 894 -53.06 4.61 -28.79
C LEU A 894 -53.14 3.27 -29.57
N ASP A 895 -53.58 2.22 -28.87
CA ASP A 895 -54.13 1.03 -29.54
C ASP A 895 -55.29 0.41 -28.72
N THR A 896 -56.44 1.08 -28.75
CA THR A 896 -57.75 0.44 -28.49
C THR A 896 -58.85 1.05 -29.37
N VAL A 897 -59.15 0.35 -30.48
CA VAL A 897 -60.43 0.33 -31.20
C VAL A 897 -60.93 1.62 -31.86
N SER A 898 -60.71 1.74 -33.18
CA SER A 898 -61.81 1.76 -34.17
C SER A 898 -61.30 1.69 -35.61
N ALA A 899 -61.80 0.72 -36.37
CA ALA A 899 -61.47 0.58 -37.79
C ALA A 899 -62.34 1.48 -38.69
N PRO A 900 -61.78 2.10 -39.74
CA PRO A 900 -62.54 2.66 -40.85
C PRO A 900 -62.74 1.64 -41.99
N ALA A 901 -63.78 1.89 -42.79
CA ALA A 901 -64.36 0.99 -43.79
C ALA A 901 -63.40 0.49 -44.89
N ARG A 902 -63.69 -0.74 -45.38
CA ARG A 902 -63.14 -1.27 -46.64
C ARG A 902 -63.76 -0.58 -47.86
N THR A 903 -62.93 -0.33 -48.87
CA THR A 903 -63.34 -0.14 -50.27
C THR A 903 -62.75 -1.30 -51.10
N PRO A 904 -63.49 -1.92 -52.04
CA PRO A 904 -63.07 -3.16 -52.71
C PRO A 904 -62.10 -2.96 -53.90
N PRO A 905 -61.42 -4.03 -54.38
CA PRO A 905 -60.34 -3.96 -55.37
C PRO A 905 -60.84 -4.11 -56.83
N PRO A 906 -59.99 -3.79 -57.83
CA PRO A 906 -60.26 -4.15 -59.22
C PRO A 906 -59.72 -5.56 -59.55
N GLY A 907 -60.61 -6.41 -60.08
CA GLY A 907 -60.23 -7.62 -60.83
C GLY A 907 -60.02 -8.90 -60.02
N VAL A 908 -61.06 -9.75 -59.95
CA VAL A 908 -61.17 -11.08 -60.58
C VAL A 908 -62.59 -11.61 -60.30
N THR A 909 -63.02 -12.64 -61.03
CA THR A 909 -64.42 -12.99 -61.33
C THR A 909 -65.22 -13.74 -60.24
N ARG A 910 -66.51 -13.93 -60.56
CA ARG A 910 -67.57 -14.67 -59.82
C ARG A 910 -67.20 -16.12 -59.46
N GLU A 911 -68.11 -16.70 -58.64
CA GLU A 911 -68.22 -18.08 -58.13
C GLU A 911 -67.40 -18.28 -56.83
N GLU A 912 -67.95 -18.77 -55.71
CA GLU A 912 -69.25 -19.41 -55.44
C GLU A 912 -69.80 -19.13 -54.01
N ILE A 913 -71.03 -19.58 -53.73
CA ILE A 913 -71.82 -19.28 -52.50
C ILE A 913 -72.20 -20.59 -51.76
N ARG A 914 -72.22 -20.57 -50.40
CA ARG A 914 -72.67 -21.64 -49.44
C ARG A 914 -71.71 -22.85 -49.34
N THR A 915 -71.55 -23.62 -48.24
CA THR A 915 -72.21 -23.77 -46.90
C THR A 915 -71.18 -24.42 -45.93
N ALA A 916 -71.30 -24.59 -44.58
CA ALA A 916 -72.36 -24.39 -43.58
C ALA A 916 -71.78 -24.04 -42.17
N ALA A 917 -72.23 -24.71 -41.10
CA ALA A 917 -71.83 -24.63 -39.67
C ALA A 917 -71.88 -26.08 -39.05
N PRO A 918 -71.88 -26.35 -37.72
CA PRO A 918 -71.50 -25.59 -36.51
C PRO A 918 -70.60 -26.40 -35.51
N GLY A 919 -70.27 -25.89 -34.30
CA GLY A 919 -69.78 -26.71 -33.18
C GLY A 919 -69.18 -25.97 -31.95
N SER A 920 -69.58 -26.37 -30.74
CA SER A 920 -69.08 -25.99 -29.38
C SER A 920 -68.85 -27.32 -28.58
N PRO A 921 -68.53 -27.44 -27.25
CA PRO A 921 -68.34 -26.45 -26.16
C PRO A 921 -67.29 -26.76 -25.02
N HIS A 922 -67.22 -25.87 -24.00
CA HIS A 922 -67.04 -26.03 -22.52
C HIS A 922 -65.89 -26.78 -21.76
N GLY A 923 -65.51 -26.18 -20.60
CA GLY A 923 -64.98 -26.80 -19.35
C GLY A 923 -63.98 -25.89 -18.58
N ASP A 924 -64.33 -25.16 -17.48
CA ASP A 924 -64.38 -25.52 -16.02
C ASP A 924 -63.01 -25.99 -15.40
N ARG A 925 -62.56 -25.69 -14.15
CA ARG A 925 -63.05 -24.85 -13.01
C ARG A 925 -62.02 -24.71 -11.83
N LEU A 926 -62.09 -23.58 -11.11
CA LEU A 926 -61.97 -23.35 -9.62
C LEU A 926 -60.80 -23.86 -8.70
N THR A 927 -60.10 -22.89 -8.09
CA THR A 927 -59.79 -22.63 -6.65
C THR A 927 -59.41 -23.73 -5.62
N GLY A 928 -58.44 -23.42 -4.75
CA GLY A 928 -58.28 -24.00 -3.40
C GLY A 928 -57.26 -23.27 -2.51
N VAL A 929 -57.58 -23.02 -1.24
CA VAL A 929 -56.74 -22.33 -0.21
C VAL A 929 -56.35 -23.32 0.89
N GLY A 930 -55.17 -23.17 1.52
CA GLY A 930 -54.88 -23.84 2.80
C GLY A 930 -53.45 -23.70 3.32
N THR A 931 -53.31 -23.01 4.46
CA THR A 931 -52.15 -22.89 5.39
C THR A 931 -50.81 -22.47 4.80
#